data_AF-A0A9D1I9E2-F1
#
_entry.id   AF-A0A9D1I9E2-F1
#
_cell.length_a   1.000
_cell.length_b   1.000
_cell.length_c   1.000
_cell.angle_alpha   90.00
_cell.angle_beta   90.00
_cell.angle_gamma   90.00
#
_symmetry.space_group_name_H-M   'P 1'
#
loop_
_entity.id
_entity.type
_entity.pdbx_description
1 polymer ?
#
loop_
_entity_poly.entity_id
_entity_poly.type
_entity_poly.pdbx_seq_one_letter_code
_entity_poly.pdbx_strand_id
1 'polypeptide(L)'
;MQADIGLIGLAVMGENLVLNMESKGFTVAVYNRTVEKVRNFVSGRAAGKNILGADSPAELVSLLKKPRRVMMMVKAGTAVDMLIETLLPLLEPGDIIIDGGNSHYKDTERRTKYVESKGLFYIGTGISGGEEGALHGPSIMPGGSEAAWPYVRDLFRKICAFADDGHGGTAPCCEWIGTGGAGHFVKMVHNGIEYGDMQLICETYDLMRRYLKMTADEMADVFSRWNAGELDSYLIEITADILRKKDKDGLPLVDHILDVAGQKGTGQWSSQAAYEEGVPLTLIGESVFSRYLSVLKEERSAASRVLSWTAPEDGAELQEAEKASFLTALHDALYASKIVSYAQGCALMAKASEVNGWNLDLGSVALLWRGGCIIRSSFLGKIKDAYEQNPNLKNLMLDSFFASRLSAAQKGWRLVCAKAAETGIPTPAFFAALSYFDGYRAERLPANLLQAQRDYFGAHTYERTDTPRGEFRHTDWQEGLKSGTYYGPLDEKKLERILEKTIGDYTFRGKKVRRLLIIPPDYTRYYSGAGIVTQILYRKYTEAGAEVDILPALGTHAPMTAAEISDLYAGIPQERFLVHNWREDVVKIGTVPAEFISEISDGIVNEPIDVEVNRLLVSGNYDLILSVGQVVPHEVVGMANRNKNIFVGCGGNSMINGSHMLGAFYGLERIMGLDHTPVRRVFDYAEEKYLSEVPLSYILTVTDLDPAGKMRMHGLFVGRERHIFESAVALSTQVNIIHVEKPLNTVVVMLEEKEFKSTWLGNKAIYRTRKAIADGGELYVLAPGVDRFGEDAEIDALIRKYGYTGRENILRKIQEAPDLRENLSAAAHLIHGSSDGRFRITYCTRHLSAEEVEGVGFHYLPYEEAVRRFQPEQLAEGMNQTDAGDIYYIGNPALGLWSV
;
A
#
# COMPACT_ATOMS: atom_id res chain seq x y z
N MET A 1 -5.17 -32.16 62.87
CA MET A 1 -5.22 -30.69 62.70
C MET A 1 -5.67 -30.43 61.28
N GLN A 2 -6.65 -29.56 61.04
CA GLN A 2 -7.08 -29.18 59.69
C GLN A 2 -6.49 -27.81 59.34
N ALA A 3 -5.99 -27.67 58.11
CA ALA A 3 -5.41 -26.46 57.57
C ALA A 3 -6.47 -25.47 57.09
N ASP A 4 -6.16 -24.17 57.22
CA ASP A 4 -7.00 -23.08 56.74
C ASP A 4 -6.96 -22.98 55.21
N ILE A 5 -5.80 -23.19 54.59
CA ILE A 5 -5.60 -23.08 53.15
C ILE A 5 -4.60 -24.13 52.67
N GLY A 6 -4.79 -24.64 51.45
CA GLY A 6 -3.83 -25.47 50.74
C GLY A 6 -3.04 -24.65 49.73
N LEU A 7 -1.74 -24.88 49.58
CA LEU A 7 -0.91 -24.27 48.54
C LEU A 7 -0.17 -25.33 47.72
N ILE A 8 -0.34 -25.27 46.40
CA ILE A 8 0.28 -26.15 45.42
C ILE A 8 1.34 -25.39 44.64
N GLY A 9 2.61 -25.81 44.76
CA GLY A 9 3.76 -25.20 44.06
C GLY A 9 4.75 -24.54 45.01
N LEU A 10 5.83 -25.26 45.33
CA LEU A 10 6.89 -24.84 46.25
C LEU A 10 8.13 -24.37 45.50
N ALA A 11 7.96 -23.31 44.71
CA ALA A 11 9.08 -22.46 44.29
C ALA A 11 9.29 -21.35 45.34
N VAL A 12 10.32 -20.52 45.18
CA VAL A 12 10.66 -19.42 46.11
C VAL A 12 9.45 -18.58 46.52
N MET A 13 8.63 -18.14 45.56
CA MET A 13 7.40 -17.38 45.83
C MET A 13 6.39 -18.17 46.67
N GLY A 14 6.19 -19.45 46.36
CA GLY A 14 5.24 -20.31 47.07
C GLY A 14 5.69 -20.60 48.50
N GLU A 15 6.97 -20.94 48.70
CA GLU A 15 7.55 -21.15 50.03
C GLU A 15 7.40 -19.91 50.92
N ASN A 16 7.78 -18.74 50.40
CA ASN A 16 7.73 -17.49 51.16
C ASN A 16 6.29 -17.10 51.49
N LEU A 17 5.33 -17.32 50.59
CA LEU A 17 3.93 -17.05 50.86
C LEU A 17 3.33 -17.99 51.92
N VAL A 18 3.72 -19.28 51.91
CA VAL A 18 3.34 -20.24 52.96
C VAL A 18 3.90 -19.79 54.32
N LEU A 19 5.18 -19.40 54.38
CA LEU A 19 5.80 -18.91 55.60
C LEU A 19 5.15 -17.61 56.10
N ASN A 20 4.75 -16.71 55.19
CA ASN A 20 4.01 -15.51 55.53
C ASN A 20 2.66 -15.87 56.16
N MET A 21 1.85 -16.70 55.50
CA MET A 21 0.57 -17.19 56.04
C MET A 21 0.73 -17.80 57.43
N GLU A 22 1.74 -18.65 57.62
CA GLU A 22 2.02 -19.28 58.92
C GLU A 22 2.38 -18.25 60.00
N SER A 23 3.21 -17.25 59.66
CA SER A 23 3.57 -16.17 60.58
C SER A 23 2.38 -15.32 61.04
N LYS A 24 1.28 -15.33 60.28
CA LYS A 24 0.01 -14.64 60.62
C LYS A 24 -1.01 -15.53 61.33
N GLY A 25 -0.58 -16.73 61.75
CA GLY A 25 -1.37 -17.66 62.55
C GLY A 25 -2.26 -18.61 61.75
N PHE A 26 -2.06 -18.73 60.44
CA PHE A 26 -2.79 -19.69 59.62
C PHE A 26 -2.08 -21.04 59.57
N THR A 27 -2.83 -22.13 59.64
CA THR A 27 -2.30 -23.47 59.36
C THR A 27 -2.36 -23.72 57.85
N VAL A 28 -1.25 -24.09 57.22
CA VAL A 28 -1.16 -24.23 55.75
C VAL A 28 -0.83 -25.67 55.38
N ALA A 29 -1.62 -26.26 54.49
CA ALA A 29 -1.26 -27.54 53.88
C ALA A 29 -0.52 -27.28 52.56
N VAL A 30 0.57 -27.99 52.30
CA VAL A 30 1.41 -27.78 51.11
C VAL A 30 1.53 -29.05 50.30
N TYR A 31 1.52 -28.89 48.98
CA TYR A 31 1.78 -29.95 48.03
C TYR A 31 2.63 -29.43 46.86
N ASN A 32 3.39 -30.33 46.25
CA ASN A 32 4.12 -30.04 45.04
C ASN A 32 4.26 -31.33 44.21
N ARG A 33 4.19 -31.22 42.87
CA ARG A 33 4.29 -32.36 41.94
C ARG A 33 5.51 -33.26 42.23
N THR A 34 6.64 -32.64 42.58
CA THR A 34 7.80 -33.35 43.11
C THR A 34 7.69 -33.38 44.63
N VAL A 35 7.27 -34.52 45.17
CA VAL A 35 7.02 -34.75 46.61
C VAL A 35 8.25 -34.49 47.47
N GLU A 36 9.46 -34.76 46.96
CA GLU A 36 10.70 -34.46 47.67
C GLU A 36 10.85 -32.98 48.03
N LYS A 37 10.34 -32.05 47.20
CA LYS A 37 10.31 -30.62 47.57
C LYS A 37 9.43 -30.35 48.78
N VAL A 38 8.32 -31.06 48.93
CA VAL A 38 7.45 -30.95 50.11
C VAL A 38 8.22 -31.40 51.35
N ARG A 39 8.86 -32.58 51.28
CA ARG A 39 9.65 -33.13 52.39
C ARG A 39 10.78 -32.19 52.79
N ASN A 40 11.58 -31.71 51.83
CA ASN A 40 12.69 -30.80 52.07
C ASN A 40 12.24 -29.46 52.67
N PHE A 41 11.10 -28.92 52.22
CA PHE A 41 10.56 -27.69 52.78
C PHE A 41 10.08 -27.89 54.22
N VAL A 42 9.28 -28.93 54.47
CA VAL A 42 8.71 -29.26 55.79
C VAL A 42 9.80 -29.61 56.82
N SER A 43 10.83 -30.36 56.44
CA SER A 43 11.95 -30.69 57.33
C SER A 43 12.99 -29.57 57.44
N GLY A 44 12.95 -28.59 56.53
CA GLY A 44 13.89 -27.48 56.44
C GLY A 44 13.28 -26.18 56.94
N ARG A 45 13.01 -25.25 56.01
CA ARG A 45 12.52 -23.89 56.32
C ARG A 45 11.19 -23.86 57.08
N ALA A 46 10.37 -24.90 56.95
CA ALA A 46 9.07 -25.03 57.62
C ALA A 46 9.11 -25.89 58.90
N ALA A 47 10.29 -26.33 59.36
CA ALA A 47 10.41 -27.16 60.56
C ALA A 47 9.87 -26.45 61.81
N GLY A 48 9.02 -27.14 62.57
CA GLY A 48 8.42 -26.63 63.81
C GLY A 48 7.28 -25.61 63.61
N LYS A 49 6.83 -25.39 62.38
CA LYS A 49 5.76 -24.45 62.02
C LYS A 49 4.42 -25.16 61.82
N ASN A 50 3.32 -24.41 61.80
CA ASN A 50 1.97 -24.95 61.52
C ASN A 50 1.75 -25.24 60.03
N ILE A 51 2.64 -26.03 59.43
CA ILE A 51 2.64 -26.38 58.00
C ILE A 51 2.55 -27.90 57.85
N LEU A 52 1.53 -28.37 57.12
CA LEU A 52 1.27 -29.78 56.88
C LEU A 52 1.71 -30.16 55.46
N GLY A 53 2.59 -31.15 55.31
CA GLY A 53 2.94 -31.70 54.00
C GLY A 53 1.94 -32.76 53.55
N ALA A 54 1.53 -32.71 52.28
CA ALA A 54 0.77 -33.77 51.62
C ALA A 54 1.62 -34.41 50.51
N ASP A 55 1.49 -35.73 50.34
CA ASP A 55 2.15 -36.51 49.30
C ASP A 55 1.28 -36.63 48.02
N SER A 56 0.01 -36.21 48.07
CA SER A 56 -0.90 -36.18 46.90
C SER A 56 -1.94 -35.03 46.94
N PRO A 57 -2.56 -34.67 45.80
CA PRO A 57 -3.66 -33.68 45.79
C PRO A 57 -4.87 -34.11 46.62
N ALA A 58 -5.20 -35.41 46.63
CA ALA A 58 -6.31 -35.94 47.44
C ALA A 58 -6.03 -35.81 48.94
N GLU A 59 -4.79 -36.10 49.36
CA GLU A 59 -4.37 -35.90 50.75
C GLU A 59 -4.40 -34.41 51.12
N LEU A 60 -3.89 -33.53 50.26
CA LEU A 60 -3.94 -32.08 50.46
C LEU A 60 -5.37 -31.63 50.75
N VAL A 61 -6.33 -32.00 49.88
CA VAL A 61 -7.74 -31.64 49.99
C VAL A 61 -8.38 -32.18 51.26
N SER A 62 -7.97 -33.38 51.72
CA SER A 62 -8.48 -33.99 52.96
C SER A 62 -8.04 -33.25 54.24
N LEU A 63 -6.92 -32.51 54.17
CA LEU A 63 -6.40 -31.74 55.29
C LEU A 63 -7.09 -30.38 55.46
N LEU A 64 -7.91 -29.93 54.51
CA LEU A 64 -8.48 -28.57 54.50
C LEU A 64 -9.82 -28.46 55.24
N LYS A 65 -10.03 -27.33 55.93
CA LYS A 65 -11.34 -26.90 56.42
C LYS A 65 -12.29 -26.58 55.25
N LYS A 66 -13.60 -26.76 55.45
CA LYS A 66 -14.64 -26.36 54.48
C LYS A 66 -15.10 -24.91 54.71
N PRO A 67 -15.47 -24.14 53.66
CA PRO A 67 -15.19 -24.44 52.24
C PRO A 67 -13.68 -24.46 51.99
N ARG A 68 -13.24 -25.43 51.21
CA ARG A 68 -11.82 -25.69 50.95
C ARG A 68 -11.25 -24.57 50.10
N ARG A 69 -10.07 -24.09 50.46
CA ARG A 69 -9.35 -23.03 49.75
C ARG A 69 -8.04 -23.63 49.22
N VAL A 70 -7.93 -23.77 47.91
CA VAL A 70 -6.75 -24.37 47.26
C VAL A 70 -6.09 -23.33 46.36
N MET A 71 -4.91 -22.88 46.77
CA MET A 71 -4.11 -21.93 46.03
C MET A 71 -3.03 -22.60 45.19
N MET A 72 -2.87 -22.14 43.95
CA MET A 72 -1.91 -22.65 42.98
C MET A 72 -0.86 -21.57 42.69
N MET A 73 0.41 -21.91 42.95
CA MET A 73 1.60 -21.09 42.67
C MET A 73 2.51 -21.83 41.69
N VAL A 74 1.96 -22.14 40.51
CA VAL A 74 2.62 -22.93 39.46
C VAL A 74 2.89 -22.10 38.21
N LYS A 75 3.62 -22.67 37.25
CA LYS A 75 3.85 -22.04 35.94
C LYS A 75 2.51 -21.77 35.25
N ALA A 76 2.31 -20.55 34.75
CA ALA A 76 1.11 -20.18 33.98
C ALA A 76 0.93 -21.04 32.72
N GLY A 77 -0.30 -21.09 32.20
CA GLY A 77 -0.68 -21.89 31.03
C GLY A 77 -1.19 -23.29 31.41
N THR A 78 -0.85 -24.30 30.60
CA THR A 78 -1.38 -25.67 30.69
C THR A 78 -1.22 -26.32 32.07
N ALA A 79 -0.19 -25.98 32.82
CA ALA A 79 0.03 -26.57 34.15
C ALA A 79 -1.08 -26.17 35.15
N VAL A 80 -1.66 -24.98 35.02
CA VAL A 80 -2.82 -24.55 35.82
C VAL A 80 -4.06 -25.35 35.41
N ASP A 81 -4.31 -25.49 34.11
CA ASP A 81 -5.48 -26.22 33.59
C ASP A 81 -5.47 -27.70 34.03
N MET A 82 -4.33 -28.37 33.93
CA MET A 82 -4.18 -29.76 34.39
C MET A 82 -4.44 -29.90 35.89
N LEU A 83 -4.04 -28.91 36.68
CA LEU A 83 -4.23 -28.93 38.12
C LEU A 83 -5.69 -28.69 38.49
N ILE A 84 -6.39 -27.80 37.77
CA ILE A 84 -7.84 -27.63 37.90
C ILE A 84 -8.55 -28.97 37.66
N GLU A 85 -8.27 -29.65 36.54
CA GLU A 85 -8.88 -30.97 36.23
C GLU A 85 -8.60 -32.02 37.31
N THR A 86 -7.42 -31.97 37.94
CA THR A 86 -7.07 -32.87 39.05
C THR A 86 -7.86 -32.55 40.33
N LEU A 87 -8.14 -31.27 40.58
CA LEU A 87 -8.82 -30.80 41.79
C LEU A 87 -10.34 -30.93 41.70
N LEU A 88 -10.94 -30.72 40.52
CA LEU A 88 -12.40 -30.79 40.31
C LEU A 88 -13.08 -32.02 40.94
N PRO A 89 -12.62 -33.27 40.73
CA PRO A 89 -13.28 -34.44 41.33
C PRO A 89 -13.06 -34.60 42.84
N LEU A 90 -12.17 -33.80 43.43
CA LEU A 90 -11.81 -33.87 44.86
C LEU A 90 -12.55 -32.80 45.70
N LEU A 91 -13.09 -31.77 45.05
CA LEU A 91 -13.74 -30.63 45.69
C LEU A 91 -15.27 -30.78 45.69
N GLU A 92 -15.93 -30.08 46.60
CA GLU A 92 -17.40 -30.04 46.73
C GLU A 92 -17.94 -28.64 46.37
N PRO A 93 -19.22 -28.52 45.93
CA PRO A 93 -19.80 -27.22 45.62
C PRO A 93 -19.60 -26.16 46.72
N GLY A 94 -19.16 -24.97 46.33
CA GLY A 94 -18.76 -23.88 47.23
C GLY A 94 -17.28 -23.85 47.63
N ASP A 95 -16.49 -24.88 47.31
CA ASP A 95 -15.03 -24.85 47.46
C ASP A 95 -14.39 -23.89 46.44
N ILE A 96 -13.18 -23.41 46.75
CA ILE A 96 -12.53 -22.27 46.07
C ILE A 96 -11.16 -22.70 45.53
N ILE A 97 -10.97 -22.51 44.23
CA ILE A 97 -9.68 -22.62 43.55
C ILE A 97 -9.12 -21.21 43.35
N ILE A 98 -7.86 -21.00 43.75
CA ILE A 98 -7.16 -19.72 43.68
C ILE A 98 -5.93 -19.90 42.79
N ASP A 99 -5.82 -19.16 41.69
CA ASP A 99 -4.60 -19.07 40.88
C ASP A 99 -3.84 -17.80 41.26
N GLY A 100 -2.69 -17.96 41.91
CA GLY A 100 -1.79 -16.86 42.30
C GLY A 100 -0.62 -16.66 41.33
N GLY A 101 -0.60 -17.39 40.21
CA GLY A 101 0.42 -17.26 39.18
C GLY A 101 0.28 -15.96 38.38
N ASN A 102 1.22 -15.71 37.48
CA ASN A 102 1.07 -14.64 36.48
C ASN A 102 0.34 -15.19 35.25
N SER A 103 -0.92 -15.61 35.43
CA SER A 103 -1.76 -16.11 34.33
C SER A 103 -2.28 -14.97 33.45
N HIS A 104 -2.52 -15.27 32.17
CA HIS A 104 -3.16 -14.31 31.27
C HIS A 104 -4.62 -14.11 31.69
N TYR A 105 -5.13 -12.87 31.66
CA TYR A 105 -6.45 -12.55 32.16
C TYR A 105 -7.58 -13.26 31.39
N LYS A 106 -7.44 -13.45 30.07
CA LYS A 106 -8.40 -14.23 29.25
C LYS A 106 -8.47 -15.71 29.65
N ASP A 107 -7.36 -16.31 30.09
CA ASP A 107 -7.39 -17.68 30.63
C ASP A 107 -8.18 -17.71 31.93
N THR A 108 -8.05 -16.67 32.73
CA THR A 108 -8.79 -16.49 33.99
C THR A 108 -10.28 -16.36 33.73
N GLU A 109 -10.69 -15.51 32.78
CA GLU A 109 -12.09 -15.40 32.33
C GLU A 109 -12.68 -16.77 31.93
N ARG A 110 -11.95 -17.55 31.15
CA ARG A 110 -12.35 -18.90 30.73
C ARG A 110 -12.45 -19.85 31.93
N ARG A 111 -11.44 -19.86 32.80
CA ARG A 111 -11.35 -20.74 33.98
C ARG A 111 -12.44 -20.42 35.00
N THR A 112 -12.72 -19.15 35.25
CA THR A 112 -13.80 -18.71 36.14
C THR A 112 -15.13 -19.30 35.69
N LYS A 113 -15.52 -19.08 34.43
CA LYS A 113 -16.77 -19.65 33.86
C LYS A 113 -16.81 -21.18 33.93
N TYR A 114 -15.69 -21.83 33.63
CA TYR A 114 -15.62 -23.29 33.64
C TYR A 114 -15.77 -23.87 35.05
N VAL A 115 -15.04 -23.34 36.03
CA VAL A 115 -15.07 -23.79 37.43
C VAL A 115 -16.43 -23.48 38.07
N GLU A 116 -17.03 -22.32 37.78
CA GLU A 116 -18.40 -21.97 38.21
C GLU A 116 -19.44 -22.93 37.64
N SER A 117 -19.28 -23.40 36.39
CA SER A 117 -20.18 -24.41 35.81
C SER A 117 -20.15 -25.76 36.54
N LYS A 118 -19.15 -25.99 37.39
CA LYS A 118 -19.02 -27.17 38.27
C LYS A 118 -19.50 -26.91 39.69
N GLY A 119 -20.05 -25.73 39.99
CA GLY A 119 -20.53 -25.33 41.31
C GLY A 119 -19.43 -24.89 42.28
N LEU A 120 -18.21 -24.66 41.78
CA LEU A 120 -17.05 -24.20 42.55
C LEU A 120 -16.80 -22.72 42.27
N PHE A 121 -16.02 -22.07 43.12
CA PHE A 121 -15.58 -20.70 42.87
C PHE A 121 -14.13 -20.63 42.41
N TYR A 122 -13.82 -19.63 41.60
CA TYR A 122 -12.48 -19.39 41.08
C TYR A 122 -12.02 -17.97 41.37
N ILE A 123 -10.80 -17.81 41.85
CA ILE A 123 -10.14 -16.52 42.03
C ILE A 123 -8.83 -16.53 41.24
N GLY A 124 -8.69 -15.62 40.27
CA GLY A 124 -7.40 -15.24 39.72
C GLY A 124 -6.86 -14.06 40.50
N THR A 125 -5.71 -14.22 41.15
CA THR A 125 -5.13 -13.18 42.00
C THR A 125 -3.69 -12.85 41.63
N GLY A 126 -3.46 -11.58 41.29
CA GLY A 126 -2.12 -11.10 41.07
C GLY A 126 -1.37 -10.91 42.39
N ILE A 127 -0.17 -11.50 42.51
CA ILE A 127 0.71 -11.31 43.67
C ILE A 127 1.99 -10.61 43.25
N SER A 128 2.31 -9.46 43.85
CA SER A 128 3.50 -8.66 43.54
C SER A 128 4.33 -8.37 44.80
N GLY A 129 5.66 -8.29 44.64
CA GLY A 129 6.60 -7.99 45.73
C GLY A 129 7.91 -8.76 45.73
N GLY A 130 8.08 -9.68 44.77
CA GLY A 130 9.28 -10.52 44.72
C GLY A 130 9.38 -11.47 45.91
N GLU A 131 10.57 -12.03 46.11
CA GLU A 131 10.83 -13.01 47.17
C GLU A 131 10.59 -12.43 48.57
N GLU A 132 11.12 -11.24 48.82
CA GLU A 132 11.00 -10.55 50.12
C GLU A 132 9.57 -10.08 50.39
N GLY A 133 8.91 -9.49 49.39
CA GLY A 133 7.52 -9.08 49.51
C GLY A 133 6.60 -10.27 49.78
N ALA A 134 6.80 -11.42 49.12
CA ALA A 134 6.01 -12.62 49.41
C ALA A 134 6.13 -13.09 50.88
N LEU A 135 7.32 -12.94 51.48
CA LEU A 135 7.59 -13.36 52.86
C LEU A 135 7.00 -12.41 53.91
N HIS A 136 7.05 -11.11 53.67
CA HIS A 136 6.70 -10.09 54.68
C HIS A 136 5.35 -9.42 54.46
N GLY A 137 4.91 -9.33 53.20
CA GLY A 137 3.68 -8.66 52.82
C GLY A 137 3.67 -8.27 51.34
N PRO A 138 3.05 -9.06 50.44
CA PRO A 138 2.94 -8.69 49.04
C PRO A 138 1.73 -7.77 48.81
N SER A 139 1.66 -7.18 47.62
CA SER A 139 0.39 -6.66 47.08
C SER A 139 -0.41 -7.80 46.47
N ILE A 140 -1.70 -7.90 46.79
CA ILE A 140 -2.59 -8.99 46.37
C ILE A 140 -3.81 -8.40 45.67
N MET A 141 -4.07 -8.84 44.44
CA MET A 141 -5.06 -8.25 43.53
C MET A 141 -6.08 -9.32 43.10
N PRO A 142 -7.00 -9.75 43.98
CA PRO A 142 -7.97 -10.81 43.70
C PRO A 142 -9.12 -10.36 42.77
N GLY A 143 -9.45 -11.18 41.77
CA GLY A 143 -10.69 -11.09 41.00
C GLY A 143 -11.19 -12.47 40.57
N GLY A 144 -12.44 -12.57 40.11
CA GLY A 144 -13.07 -13.85 39.74
C GLY A 144 -14.50 -13.98 40.24
N SER A 145 -14.82 -15.07 40.92
CA SER A 145 -16.12 -15.31 41.55
C SER A 145 -16.27 -14.45 42.81
N GLU A 146 -17.08 -13.39 42.75
CA GLU A 146 -17.29 -12.46 43.88
C GLU A 146 -17.78 -13.15 45.16
N ALA A 147 -18.60 -14.19 45.03
CA ALA A 147 -19.09 -14.99 46.14
C ALA A 147 -17.97 -15.68 46.95
N ALA A 148 -16.77 -15.86 46.39
CA ALA A 148 -15.62 -16.40 47.11
C ALA A 148 -14.89 -15.38 47.98
N TRP A 149 -15.05 -14.08 47.72
CA TRP A 149 -14.29 -13.02 48.41
C TRP A 149 -14.43 -13.08 49.93
N PRO A 150 -15.63 -13.22 50.53
CA PRO A 150 -15.78 -13.29 51.99
C PRO A 150 -14.97 -14.41 52.67
N TYR A 151 -14.69 -15.50 51.96
CA TYR A 151 -13.97 -16.67 52.49
C TYR A 151 -12.45 -16.52 52.47
N VAL A 152 -11.92 -15.62 51.63
CA VAL A 152 -10.47 -15.41 51.46
C VAL A 152 -10.01 -14.02 51.92
N ARG A 153 -10.92 -13.05 52.07
CA ARG A 153 -10.61 -11.65 52.42
C ARG A 153 -9.71 -11.52 53.62
N ASP A 154 -10.10 -12.11 54.75
CA ASP A 154 -9.37 -11.93 56.01
C ASP A 154 -7.99 -12.59 55.96
N LEU A 155 -7.85 -13.66 55.18
CA LEU A 155 -6.57 -14.30 54.93
C LEU A 155 -5.67 -13.40 54.08
N PHE A 156 -6.14 -12.97 52.90
CA PHE A 156 -5.35 -12.12 52.01
C PHE A 156 -4.98 -10.78 52.65
N ARG A 157 -5.89 -10.11 53.36
CA ARG A 157 -5.61 -8.84 54.03
C ARG A 157 -4.63 -8.97 55.20
N LYS A 158 -4.54 -10.12 55.87
CA LYS A 158 -3.55 -10.32 56.96
C LYS A 158 -2.14 -10.57 56.45
N ILE A 159 -2.02 -11.21 55.28
CA ILE A 159 -0.73 -11.56 54.71
C ILE A 159 -0.17 -10.49 53.78
N CYS A 160 -0.99 -9.55 53.30
CA CYS A 160 -0.53 -8.48 52.41
C CYS A 160 0.29 -7.39 53.14
N ALA A 161 0.94 -6.53 52.37
CA ALA A 161 1.51 -5.29 52.90
C ALA A 161 0.42 -4.35 53.42
N PHE A 162 0.80 -3.46 54.32
CA PHE A 162 0.01 -2.30 54.73
C PHE A 162 0.74 -1.04 54.30
N ALA A 163 0.01 -0.08 53.71
CA ALA A 163 0.54 1.21 53.32
C ALA A 163 -0.26 2.32 54.01
N ASP A 164 0.35 3.50 54.15
CA ASP A 164 -0.37 4.71 54.59
C ASP A 164 -1.60 4.93 53.70
N ASP A 165 -2.75 5.28 54.28
CA ASP A 165 -4.02 5.47 53.55
C ASP A 165 -4.21 6.88 52.95
N GLY A 166 -3.27 7.80 53.23
CA GLY A 166 -3.31 9.22 52.85
C GLY A 166 -4.02 10.12 53.88
N HIS A 167 -4.58 9.55 54.95
CA HIS A 167 -5.38 10.25 55.96
C HIS A 167 -4.86 10.01 57.39
N GLY A 168 -3.61 9.54 57.53
CA GLY A 168 -2.97 9.27 58.82
C GLY A 168 -3.27 7.88 59.39
N GLY A 169 -3.90 6.99 58.62
CA GLY A 169 -4.09 5.58 58.93
C GLY A 169 -3.25 4.66 58.03
N THR A 170 -3.49 3.35 58.15
CA THR A 170 -2.89 2.36 57.25
C THR A 170 -3.98 1.49 56.64
N ALA A 171 -3.83 1.17 55.35
CA ALA A 171 -4.74 0.33 54.60
C ALA A 171 -4.02 -0.92 54.07
N PRO A 172 -4.69 -2.08 54.02
CA PRO A 172 -4.13 -3.28 53.40
C PRO A 172 -3.96 -3.07 51.90
N CYS A 173 -2.82 -3.49 51.35
CA CYS A 173 -2.56 -3.57 49.92
C CYS A 173 -3.25 -4.80 49.28
N CYS A 174 -4.51 -5.03 49.67
CA CYS A 174 -5.37 -6.10 49.16
C CYS A 174 -6.84 -5.69 49.23
N GLU A 175 -7.52 -5.67 48.08
CA GLU A 175 -8.97 -5.46 47.95
C GLU A 175 -9.52 -6.24 46.76
N TRP A 176 -10.82 -6.53 46.77
CA TRP A 176 -11.51 -7.09 45.62
C TRP A 176 -11.41 -6.16 44.39
N ILE A 177 -10.85 -6.69 43.30
CA ILE A 177 -10.62 -5.93 42.07
C ILE A 177 -11.86 -5.91 41.18
N GLY A 178 -12.53 -7.06 41.03
CA GLY A 178 -13.63 -7.21 40.08
C GLY A 178 -13.85 -8.66 39.67
N THR A 179 -14.85 -8.89 38.83
CA THR A 179 -15.25 -10.22 38.36
C THR A 179 -14.28 -10.79 37.32
N GLY A 180 -14.37 -12.10 37.06
CA GLY A 180 -13.66 -12.75 35.96
C GLY A 180 -12.13 -12.62 36.04
N GLY A 181 -11.52 -12.03 35.02
CA GLY A 181 -10.07 -11.89 34.84
C GLY A 181 -9.48 -10.60 35.42
N ALA A 182 -10.29 -9.75 36.06
CA ALA A 182 -9.91 -8.39 36.47
C ALA A 182 -8.61 -8.34 37.32
N GLY A 183 -8.48 -9.22 38.31
CA GLY A 183 -7.30 -9.26 39.19
C GLY A 183 -5.99 -9.55 38.45
N HIS A 184 -6.00 -10.52 37.53
CA HIS A 184 -4.83 -10.80 36.69
C HIS A 184 -4.58 -9.72 35.64
N PHE A 185 -5.63 -9.03 35.16
CA PHE A 185 -5.46 -7.88 34.26
C PHE A 185 -4.74 -6.72 34.96
N VAL A 186 -5.18 -6.34 36.16
CA VAL A 186 -4.52 -5.29 36.97
C VAL A 186 -3.06 -5.66 37.23
N LYS A 187 -2.76 -6.93 37.55
CA LYS A 187 -1.38 -7.38 37.73
C LYS A 187 -0.53 -7.32 36.46
N MET A 188 -1.12 -7.65 35.32
CA MET A 188 -0.46 -7.54 34.01
C MET A 188 -0.09 -6.08 33.74
N VAL A 189 -1.03 -5.14 33.94
CA VAL A 189 -0.77 -3.69 33.76
C VAL A 189 0.29 -3.19 34.75
N HIS A 190 0.24 -3.61 36.02
CA HIS A 190 1.31 -3.34 36.99
C HIS A 190 2.68 -3.73 36.43
N ASN A 191 2.84 -4.93 35.85
CA ASN A 191 4.11 -5.34 35.26
C ASN A 191 4.49 -4.55 34.00
N GLY A 192 3.50 -4.05 33.25
CA GLY A 192 3.75 -3.11 32.16
C GLY A 192 4.36 -1.80 32.69
N ILE A 193 3.75 -1.21 33.72
CA ILE A 193 4.25 0.00 34.39
C ILE A 193 5.64 -0.25 34.99
N GLU A 194 5.87 -1.40 35.62
CA GLU A 194 7.18 -1.82 36.12
C GLU A 194 8.25 -1.79 35.02
N TYR A 195 7.92 -2.27 33.81
CA TYR A 195 8.86 -2.24 32.69
C TYR A 195 9.16 -0.80 32.24
N GLY A 196 8.15 0.06 32.24
CA GLY A 196 8.29 1.49 31.97
C GLY A 196 9.20 2.20 32.97
N ASP A 197 8.95 2.01 34.27
CA ASP A 197 9.74 2.61 35.34
C ASP A 197 11.20 2.15 35.28
N MET A 198 11.44 0.85 35.12
CA MET A 198 12.80 0.31 34.96
C MET A 198 13.52 0.90 33.74
N GLN A 199 12.84 0.97 32.58
CA GLN A 199 13.45 1.49 31.35
C GLN A 199 13.81 2.99 31.48
N LEU A 200 12.93 3.80 32.07
CA LEU A 200 13.20 5.23 32.32
C LEU A 200 14.40 5.44 33.26
N ILE A 201 14.53 4.60 34.28
CA ILE A 201 15.68 4.64 35.19
C ILE A 201 16.95 4.23 34.45
N CYS A 202 16.92 3.20 33.60
CA CYS A 202 18.04 2.80 32.76
C CYS A 202 18.49 3.92 31.80
N GLU A 203 17.53 4.61 31.14
CA GLU A 203 17.84 5.74 30.25
C GLU A 203 18.48 6.91 31.01
N THR A 204 18.02 7.15 32.24
CA THR A 204 18.57 8.16 33.13
C THR A 204 20.00 7.81 33.54
N TYR A 205 20.24 6.57 33.98
CA TYR A 205 21.58 6.03 34.27
C TYR A 205 22.51 6.20 33.07
N ASP A 206 22.03 5.90 31.87
CA ASP A 206 22.86 5.90 30.67
C ASP A 206 23.24 7.32 30.22
N LEU A 207 22.34 8.28 30.36
CA LEU A 207 22.65 9.71 30.17
C LEU A 207 23.64 10.22 31.23
N MET A 208 23.49 9.84 32.51
CA MET A 208 24.47 10.19 33.54
C MET A 208 25.85 9.59 33.23
N ARG A 209 25.90 8.33 32.79
CA ARG A 209 27.14 7.61 32.50
C ARG A 209 27.83 8.11 31.24
N ARG A 210 27.10 8.25 30.12
CA ARG A 210 27.69 8.55 28.81
C ARG A 210 27.73 10.02 28.47
N TYR A 211 26.76 10.84 28.90
CA TYR A 211 26.76 12.28 28.65
C TYR A 211 27.42 13.06 29.79
N LEU A 212 27.00 12.83 31.04
CA LEU A 212 27.59 13.52 32.20
C LEU A 212 28.92 12.92 32.69
N LYS A 213 29.30 11.75 32.17
CA LYS A 213 30.54 11.02 32.52
C LYS A 213 30.66 10.69 34.01
N MET A 214 29.52 10.48 34.69
CA MET A 214 29.50 10.18 36.12
C MET A 214 29.91 8.73 36.40
N THR A 215 30.61 8.54 37.50
CA THR A 215 30.94 7.22 38.06
C THR A 215 29.72 6.56 38.71
N ALA A 216 29.79 5.25 38.93
CA ALA A 216 28.71 4.51 39.57
C ALA A 216 28.38 5.04 40.98
N ASP A 217 29.39 5.45 41.76
CA ASP A 217 29.18 5.96 43.12
C ASP A 217 28.52 7.36 43.11
N GLU A 218 28.91 8.24 42.18
CA GLU A 218 28.26 9.55 42.02
C GLU A 218 26.81 9.42 41.55
N MET A 219 26.54 8.51 40.62
CA MET A 219 25.17 8.20 40.20
C MET A 219 24.34 7.63 41.36
N ALA A 220 24.92 6.75 42.17
CA ALA A 220 24.26 6.23 43.36
C ALA A 220 23.88 7.36 44.34
N ASP A 221 24.77 8.33 44.57
CA ASP A 221 24.48 9.50 45.41
C ASP A 221 23.34 10.36 44.84
N VAL A 222 23.26 10.52 43.51
CA VAL A 222 22.13 11.21 42.86
C VAL A 222 20.82 10.46 43.10
N PHE A 223 20.77 9.15 42.81
CA PHE A 223 19.57 8.36 43.00
C PHE A 223 19.15 8.29 44.48
N SER A 224 20.10 8.19 45.42
CA SER A 224 19.80 8.29 46.86
C SER A 224 19.15 9.62 47.23
N ARG A 225 19.63 10.75 46.68
CA ARG A 225 19.02 12.07 46.91
C ARG A 225 17.63 12.18 46.29
N TRP A 226 17.45 11.67 45.07
CA TRP A 226 16.13 11.68 44.41
C TRP A 226 15.12 10.79 45.11
N ASN A 227 15.57 9.69 45.71
CA ASN A 227 14.72 8.80 46.52
C ASN A 227 14.20 9.48 47.79
N ALA A 228 14.86 10.53 48.28
CA ALA A 228 14.38 11.32 49.42
C ALA A 228 13.34 12.39 49.02
N GLY A 229 12.99 12.48 47.72
CA GLY A 229 12.07 13.47 47.16
C GLY A 229 10.87 12.86 46.44
N GLU A 230 10.42 13.49 45.36
CA GLU A 230 9.21 13.08 44.61
C GLU A 230 9.37 11.73 43.86
N LEU A 231 10.61 11.28 43.66
CA LEU A 231 10.94 10.00 43.03
C LEU A 231 11.06 8.85 44.04
N ASP A 232 10.78 9.09 45.34
CA ASP A 232 10.74 8.06 46.38
C ASP A 232 10.00 6.80 45.89
N SER A 233 10.76 5.73 45.70
CA SER A 233 10.25 4.45 45.22
C SER A 233 11.27 3.34 45.41
N TYR A 234 10.77 2.12 45.52
CA TYR A 234 11.63 0.94 45.65
C TYR A 234 12.61 0.79 44.49
N LEU A 235 12.18 1.08 43.25
CA LEU A 235 13.06 0.95 42.08
C LEU A 235 14.21 1.96 42.10
N ILE A 236 14.00 3.18 42.61
CA ILE A 236 15.06 4.18 42.76
C ILE A 236 16.01 3.79 43.91
N GLU A 237 15.47 3.32 45.03
CA GLU A 237 16.23 2.78 46.17
C GLU A 237 17.19 1.68 45.73
N ILE A 238 16.68 0.61 45.12
CA ILE A 238 17.54 -0.52 44.70
C ILE A 238 18.51 -0.12 43.60
N THR A 239 18.18 0.88 42.77
CA THR A 239 19.11 1.37 41.75
C THR A 239 20.34 1.99 42.40
N ALA A 240 20.17 2.79 43.46
CA ALA A 240 21.30 3.31 44.23
C ALA A 240 22.13 2.20 44.85
N ASP A 241 21.50 1.19 45.46
CA ASP A 241 22.20 0.04 46.07
C ASP A 241 22.95 -0.80 45.04
N ILE A 242 22.35 -1.06 43.87
CA ILE A 242 22.96 -1.80 42.76
C ILE A 242 24.21 -1.07 42.27
N LEU A 243 24.15 0.25 42.11
CA LEU A 243 25.29 1.05 41.66
C LEU A 243 26.45 1.06 42.65
N ARG A 244 26.18 0.92 43.95
CA ARG A 244 27.23 0.79 44.99
C ARG A 244 27.83 -0.60 45.10
N LYS A 245 27.15 -1.63 44.59
CA LYS A 245 27.61 -3.02 44.72
C LYS A 245 28.91 -3.21 43.94
N LYS A 246 29.99 -3.56 44.65
CA LYS A 246 31.27 -3.93 44.02
C LYS A 246 31.34 -5.42 43.73
N ASP A 247 32.04 -5.80 42.66
CA ASP A 247 32.42 -7.18 42.37
C ASP A 247 33.73 -7.56 43.11
N LYS A 248 34.19 -8.80 42.94
CA LYS A 248 35.38 -9.36 43.59
C LYS A 248 36.68 -8.61 43.28
N ASP A 249 36.73 -7.89 42.17
CA ASP A 249 37.87 -7.06 41.76
C ASP A 249 37.80 -5.61 42.29
N GLY A 250 36.73 -5.25 43.01
CA GLY A 250 36.51 -3.92 43.57
C GLY A 250 35.85 -2.92 42.60
N LEU A 251 35.59 -3.29 41.35
CA LEU A 251 34.87 -2.46 40.38
C LEU A 251 33.34 -2.58 40.58
N PRO A 252 32.54 -1.61 40.10
CA PRO A 252 31.08 -1.71 40.17
C PRO A 252 30.56 -2.96 39.45
N LEU A 253 29.82 -3.81 40.15
CA LEU A 253 29.30 -5.07 39.60
C LEU A 253 28.42 -4.84 38.36
N VAL A 254 27.68 -3.73 38.32
CA VAL A 254 26.83 -3.36 37.18
C VAL A 254 27.60 -3.28 35.86
N ASP A 255 28.88 -2.92 35.89
CA ASP A 255 29.73 -2.81 34.70
C ASP A 255 30.15 -4.19 34.15
N HIS A 256 29.97 -5.26 34.93
CA HIS A 256 30.23 -6.65 34.54
C HIS A 256 28.96 -7.41 34.13
N ILE A 257 27.78 -6.82 34.28
CA ILE A 257 26.51 -7.47 33.91
C ILE A 257 26.33 -7.37 32.39
N LEU A 258 26.06 -8.53 31.76
CA LEU A 258 25.71 -8.57 30.34
C LEU A 258 24.42 -7.78 30.09
N ASP A 259 24.46 -6.86 29.12
CA ASP A 259 23.35 -5.97 28.71
C ASP A 259 22.29 -6.70 27.88
N VAL A 260 21.77 -7.81 28.39
CA VAL A 260 20.71 -8.63 27.80
C VAL A 260 19.57 -8.80 28.81
N ALA A 261 18.51 -8.04 28.62
CA ALA A 261 17.36 -8.05 29.52
C ALA A 261 16.41 -9.22 29.21
N GLY A 262 16.27 -10.14 30.18
CA GLY A 262 15.23 -11.17 30.12
C GLY A 262 13.82 -10.61 30.31
N GLN A 263 12.81 -11.34 29.83
CA GLN A 263 11.41 -11.07 30.12
C GLN A 263 10.59 -12.36 30.22
N LYS A 264 9.51 -12.33 31.02
CA LYS A 264 8.61 -13.47 31.25
C LYS A 264 7.27 -13.36 30.51
N GLY A 265 7.12 -12.36 29.62
CA GLY A 265 5.95 -12.17 28.75
C GLY A 265 4.85 -11.24 29.29
N THR A 266 4.81 -10.95 30.60
CA THR A 266 3.72 -10.13 31.19
C THR A 266 3.72 -8.68 30.71
N GLY A 267 4.90 -8.07 30.51
CA GLY A 267 5.00 -6.72 29.94
C GLY A 267 4.49 -6.66 28.49
N GLN A 268 4.82 -7.68 27.68
CA GLN A 268 4.32 -7.81 26.32
C GLN A 268 2.79 -7.93 26.26
N TRP A 269 2.17 -8.66 27.20
CA TRP A 269 0.71 -8.80 27.25
C TRP A 269 0.00 -7.46 27.52
N SER A 270 0.59 -6.56 28.32
CA SER A 270 0.05 -5.21 28.49
C SER A 270 0.02 -4.43 27.17
N SER A 271 1.10 -4.49 26.38
CA SER A 271 1.14 -3.86 25.06
C SER A 271 0.15 -4.51 24.08
N GLN A 272 -0.01 -5.83 24.12
CA GLN A 272 -1.00 -6.55 23.30
C GLN A 272 -2.44 -6.14 23.65
N ALA A 273 -2.77 -6.09 24.94
CA ALA A 273 -4.07 -5.60 25.39
C ALA A 273 -4.32 -4.16 24.93
N ALA A 274 -3.31 -3.30 24.96
CA ALA A 274 -3.45 -1.93 24.46
C ALA A 274 -3.80 -1.86 22.96
N TYR A 275 -3.20 -2.72 22.13
CA TYR A 275 -3.58 -2.83 20.72
C TYR A 275 -5.01 -3.33 20.53
N GLU A 276 -5.43 -4.33 21.31
CA GLU A 276 -6.81 -4.86 21.27
C GLU A 276 -7.85 -3.81 21.68
N GLU A 277 -7.55 -3.03 22.72
CA GLU A 277 -8.46 -2.02 23.28
C GLU A 277 -8.38 -0.65 22.57
N GLY A 278 -7.45 -0.47 21.63
CA GLY A 278 -7.24 0.80 20.92
C GLY A 278 -6.68 1.91 21.80
N VAL A 279 -5.87 1.57 22.80
CA VAL A 279 -5.26 2.52 23.75
C VAL A 279 -3.78 2.77 23.39
N PRO A 280 -3.33 4.02 23.24
CA PRO A 280 -1.93 4.35 22.96
C PRO A 280 -1.02 4.16 24.19
N LEU A 281 -0.54 2.93 24.41
CA LEU A 281 0.38 2.56 25.50
C LEU A 281 1.86 2.66 25.06
N THR A 282 2.25 3.84 24.56
CA THR A 282 3.52 4.01 23.82
C THR A 282 4.76 3.74 24.65
N LEU A 283 4.85 4.24 25.89
CA LEU A 283 6.06 4.11 26.70
C LEU A 283 6.32 2.66 27.12
N ILE A 284 5.27 1.95 27.56
CA ILE A 284 5.40 0.54 27.95
C ILE A 284 5.72 -0.31 26.71
N GLY A 285 5.13 0.01 25.55
CA GLY A 285 5.50 -0.61 24.26
C GLY A 285 6.99 -0.46 23.95
N GLU A 286 7.53 0.77 24.00
CA GLU A 286 8.96 1.02 23.82
C GLU A 286 9.84 0.33 24.87
N SER A 287 9.35 0.19 26.11
CA SER A 287 10.07 -0.53 27.16
C SER A 287 10.17 -2.03 26.88
N VAL A 288 9.17 -2.61 26.22
CA VAL A 288 9.22 -3.99 25.73
C VAL A 288 10.20 -4.10 24.55
N PHE A 289 10.11 -3.20 23.56
CA PHE A 289 11.02 -3.19 22.41
C PHE A 289 12.48 -2.96 22.81
N SER A 290 12.74 -2.14 23.82
CA SER A 290 14.09 -1.91 24.36
C SER A 290 14.72 -3.19 24.92
N ARG A 291 13.91 -4.06 25.55
CA ARG A 291 14.38 -5.39 25.98
C ARG A 291 14.68 -6.28 24.78
N TYR A 292 13.83 -6.31 23.75
CA TYR A 292 14.10 -7.06 22.53
C TYR A 292 15.39 -6.59 21.84
N LEU A 293 15.60 -5.28 21.76
CA LEU A 293 16.83 -4.70 21.21
C LEU A 293 18.07 -5.12 22.01
N SER A 294 17.98 -5.19 23.34
CA SER A 294 19.08 -5.65 24.20
C SER A 294 19.48 -7.11 23.91
N VAL A 295 18.52 -7.98 23.57
CA VAL A 295 18.77 -9.40 23.25
C VAL A 295 19.60 -9.56 21.97
N LEU A 296 19.53 -8.62 21.04
CA LEU A 296 20.31 -8.60 19.79
C LEU A 296 21.79 -8.21 20.02
N LYS A 297 22.42 -8.70 21.09
CA LYS A 297 23.75 -8.26 21.54
C LYS A 297 24.83 -8.40 20.48
N GLU A 298 24.88 -9.54 19.81
CA GLU A 298 25.90 -9.79 18.77
C GLU A 298 25.68 -8.90 17.55
N GLU A 299 24.42 -8.74 17.11
CA GLU A 299 24.06 -7.85 16.00
C GLU A 299 24.40 -6.39 16.31
N ARG A 300 24.06 -5.91 17.52
CA ARG A 300 24.43 -4.56 17.98
C ARG A 300 25.95 -4.36 18.02
N SER A 301 26.69 -5.37 18.47
CA SER A 301 28.16 -5.31 18.56
C SER A 301 28.84 -5.33 17.20
N ALA A 302 28.23 -5.97 16.20
CA ALA A 302 28.66 -5.86 14.81
C ALA A 302 28.28 -4.49 14.21
N ALA A 303 27.04 -4.04 14.43
CA ALA A 303 26.53 -2.77 13.93
C ALA A 303 27.34 -1.57 14.43
N SER A 304 27.80 -1.57 15.69
CA SER A 304 28.59 -0.49 16.28
C SER A 304 29.95 -0.26 15.61
N ARG A 305 30.42 -1.21 14.78
CA ARG A 305 31.68 -1.09 14.02
C ARG A 305 31.48 -0.50 12.63
N VAL A 306 30.23 -0.42 12.16
CA VAL A 306 29.86 -0.01 10.80
C VAL A 306 29.04 1.28 10.82
N LEU A 307 28.11 1.41 11.77
CA LEU A 307 27.25 2.57 11.95
C LEU A 307 27.89 3.52 12.96
N SER A 308 28.52 4.59 12.48
CA SER A 308 29.13 5.61 13.33
C SER A 308 28.31 6.90 13.38
N TRP A 309 28.31 7.52 14.56
CA TRP A 309 27.83 8.88 14.78
C TRP A 309 28.90 9.62 15.58
N THR A 310 29.19 10.85 15.21
CA THR A 310 30.08 11.74 15.95
C THR A 310 29.23 12.89 16.47
N ALA A 311 29.03 12.95 17.78
CA ALA A 311 28.27 14.03 18.39
C ALA A 311 29.01 15.37 18.22
N PRO A 312 28.31 16.52 18.06
CA PRO A 312 28.94 17.83 17.91
C PRO A 312 29.88 18.24 19.06
N GLU A 313 29.69 17.67 20.26
CA GLU A 313 30.45 17.97 21.49
C GLU A 313 31.27 16.77 21.99
N ASP A 314 31.54 15.78 21.13
CA ASP A 314 32.22 14.55 21.54
C ASP A 314 33.65 14.85 22.05
N GLY A 315 33.85 14.74 23.37
CA GLY A 315 35.12 15.01 24.05
C GLY A 315 35.22 16.32 24.84
N ALA A 316 34.21 17.20 24.83
CA ALA A 316 34.21 18.40 25.66
C ALA A 316 33.81 18.10 27.12
N GLU A 317 34.59 18.57 28.10
CA GLU A 317 34.19 18.49 29.52
C GLU A 317 33.12 19.55 29.84
N LEU A 318 31.97 19.10 30.34
CA LEU A 318 30.92 19.98 30.83
C LEU A 318 31.36 20.69 32.11
N GLN A 319 31.04 21.99 32.21
CA GLN A 319 31.24 22.74 33.44
C GLN A 319 30.29 22.22 34.54
N GLU A 320 30.69 22.35 35.81
CA GLU A 320 29.88 21.87 36.94
C GLU A 320 28.46 22.48 36.99
N ALA A 321 28.32 23.74 36.60
CA ALA A 321 27.01 24.40 36.49
C ALA A 321 26.12 23.75 35.41
N GLU A 322 26.70 23.33 34.29
CA GLU A 322 26.00 22.65 33.20
C GLU A 322 25.59 21.24 33.61
N LYS A 323 26.48 20.49 34.27
CA LYS A 323 26.16 19.17 34.85
C LYS A 323 25.01 19.26 35.84
N ALA A 324 25.05 20.21 36.78
CA ALA A 324 24.00 20.41 37.78
C ALA A 324 22.65 20.79 37.16
N SER A 325 22.67 21.67 36.15
CA SER A 325 21.48 22.06 35.39
C SER A 325 20.87 20.87 34.64
N PHE A 326 21.70 20.08 33.96
CA PHE A 326 21.25 18.89 33.24
C PHE A 326 20.74 17.79 34.17
N LEU A 327 21.37 17.57 35.34
CA LEU A 327 20.86 16.65 36.35
C LEU A 327 19.47 17.06 36.85
N THR A 328 19.22 18.35 37.03
CA THR A 328 17.88 18.86 37.39
C THR A 328 16.88 18.59 36.27
N ALA A 329 17.27 18.86 35.01
CA ALA A 329 16.44 18.54 33.86
C ALA A 329 16.15 17.04 33.71
N LEU A 330 17.11 16.18 34.05
CA LEU A 330 16.99 14.73 34.01
C LEU A 330 16.07 14.17 35.11
N HIS A 331 16.14 14.74 36.31
CA HIS A 331 15.16 14.48 37.37
C HIS A 331 13.73 14.79 36.89
N ASP A 332 13.53 15.97 36.32
CA ASP A 332 12.22 16.42 35.83
C ASP A 332 11.72 15.56 34.66
N ALA A 333 12.61 15.18 33.74
CA ALA A 333 12.29 14.28 32.63
C ALA A 333 11.84 12.89 33.12
N LEU A 334 12.57 12.32 34.07
CA LEU A 334 12.25 11.03 34.70
C LEU A 334 10.87 11.08 35.37
N TYR A 335 10.63 12.12 36.17
CA TYR A 335 9.36 12.27 36.86
C TYR A 335 8.18 12.51 35.90
N ALA A 336 8.33 13.39 34.91
CA ALA A 336 7.30 13.65 33.91
C ALA A 336 6.96 12.41 33.08
N SER A 337 7.97 11.66 32.67
CA SER A 337 7.77 10.44 31.87
C SER A 337 7.15 9.32 32.69
N LYS A 338 7.50 9.22 33.98
CA LYS A 338 6.80 8.35 34.93
C LYS A 338 5.32 8.69 35.01
N ILE A 339 4.95 9.97 35.14
CA ILE A 339 3.53 10.39 35.12
C ILE A 339 2.82 9.92 33.85
N VAL A 340 3.44 10.08 32.68
CA VAL A 340 2.88 9.61 31.41
C VAL A 340 2.67 8.09 31.39
N SER A 341 3.66 7.31 31.85
CA SER A 341 3.56 5.84 31.94
C SER A 341 2.33 5.40 32.75
N TYR A 342 2.14 5.99 33.94
CA TYR A 342 0.99 5.67 34.80
C TYR A 342 -0.33 6.19 34.21
N ALA A 343 -0.33 7.35 33.56
CA ALA A 343 -1.51 7.87 32.87
C ALA A 343 -1.97 6.92 31.75
N GLN A 344 -1.04 6.41 30.94
CA GLN A 344 -1.34 5.42 29.90
C GLN A 344 -1.85 4.10 30.49
N GLY A 345 -1.20 3.60 31.56
CA GLY A 345 -1.64 2.39 32.27
C GLY A 345 -3.04 2.51 32.87
N CYS A 346 -3.36 3.64 33.49
CA CYS A 346 -4.70 3.91 34.00
C CYS A 346 -5.75 3.99 32.88
N ALA A 347 -5.42 4.64 31.76
CA ALA A 347 -6.30 4.71 30.60
C ALA A 347 -6.60 3.32 30.01
N LEU A 348 -5.60 2.43 29.97
CA LEU A 348 -5.77 1.04 29.56
C LEU A 348 -6.72 0.29 30.51
N MET A 349 -6.52 0.41 31.83
CA MET A 349 -7.42 -0.21 32.81
C MET A 349 -8.84 0.34 32.73
N ALA A 350 -9.01 1.66 32.55
CA ALA A 350 -10.31 2.28 32.37
C ALA A 350 -11.03 1.71 31.14
N LYS A 351 -10.33 1.60 30.01
CA LYS A 351 -10.91 1.09 28.77
C LYS A 351 -11.27 -0.39 28.86
N ALA A 352 -10.37 -1.22 29.39
CA ALA A 352 -10.64 -2.64 29.59
C ALA A 352 -11.79 -2.88 30.59
N SER A 353 -11.88 -2.06 31.63
CA SER A 353 -13.00 -2.09 32.60
C SER A 353 -14.34 -1.81 31.92
N GLU A 354 -14.40 -0.82 31.01
CA GLU A 354 -15.60 -0.51 30.22
C GLU A 354 -16.00 -1.68 29.32
N VAL A 355 -15.04 -2.24 28.57
CA VAL A 355 -15.30 -3.32 27.60
C VAL A 355 -15.72 -4.63 28.28
N ASN A 356 -15.13 -4.95 29.43
CA ASN A 356 -15.39 -6.21 30.13
C ASN A 356 -16.44 -6.08 31.26
N GLY A 357 -16.93 -4.86 31.54
CA GLY A 357 -17.92 -4.61 32.59
C GLY A 357 -17.40 -4.86 34.01
N TRP A 358 -16.10 -4.70 34.26
CA TRP A 358 -15.50 -5.00 35.56
C TRP A 358 -15.74 -3.92 36.63
N ASN A 359 -16.09 -2.70 36.24
CA ASN A 359 -16.30 -1.56 37.14
C ASN A 359 -15.11 -1.29 38.09
N LEU A 360 -13.88 -1.36 37.56
CA LEU A 360 -12.66 -1.13 38.32
C LEU A 360 -12.65 0.25 39.00
N ASP A 361 -12.35 0.27 40.30
CA ASP A 361 -12.01 1.48 41.05
C ASP A 361 -10.50 1.73 40.94
N LEU A 362 -10.12 2.68 40.08
CA LEU A 362 -8.72 3.01 39.82
C LEU A 362 -8.02 3.66 41.03
N GLY A 363 -8.75 4.36 41.91
CA GLY A 363 -8.20 4.90 43.14
C GLY A 363 -7.84 3.78 44.12
N SER A 364 -8.73 2.80 44.27
CA SER A 364 -8.47 1.58 45.04
C SER A 364 -7.31 0.78 44.43
N VAL A 365 -7.25 0.59 43.11
CA VAL A 365 -6.11 -0.09 42.46
C VAL A 365 -4.78 0.61 42.75
N ALA A 366 -4.73 1.94 42.68
CA ALA A 366 -3.53 2.70 43.03
C ALA A 366 -3.11 2.48 44.48
N LEU A 367 -4.06 2.41 45.42
CA LEU A 367 -3.81 2.09 46.82
C LEU A 367 -3.13 0.71 46.97
N LEU A 368 -3.58 -0.29 46.23
CA LEU A 368 -3.00 -1.65 46.28
C LEU A 368 -1.54 -1.70 45.85
N TRP A 369 -1.11 -0.76 45.01
CA TRP A 369 0.27 -0.67 44.55
C TRP A 369 1.15 0.14 45.51
N ARG A 370 0.60 0.89 46.49
CA ARG A 370 1.40 1.76 47.38
C ARG A 370 2.39 1.00 48.26
N GLY A 371 2.11 -0.27 48.56
CA GLY A 371 2.96 -1.12 49.39
C GLY A 371 3.04 -2.54 48.86
N GLY A 372 4.08 -3.26 49.27
CA GLY A 372 4.28 -4.68 48.96
C GLY A 372 4.69 -4.99 47.52
N CYS A 373 4.28 -4.20 46.53
CA CYS A 373 4.61 -4.42 45.11
C CYS A 373 5.98 -3.83 44.71
N ILE A 374 6.43 -4.12 43.49
CA ILE A 374 7.71 -3.62 42.96
C ILE A 374 7.65 -2.12 42.64
N ILE A 375 6.53 -1.64 42.09
CA ILE A 375 6.36 -0.23 41.70
C ILE A 375 5.96 0.68 42.87
N ARG A 376 6.05 0.20 44.11
CA ARG A 376 5.64 0.95 45.30
C ARG A 376 6.40 2.27 45.40
N SER A 377 5.65 3.33 45.68
CA SER A 377 6.13 4.71 45.66
C SER A 377 5.13 5.64 46.35
N SER A 378 5.62 6.71 46.98
CA SER A 378 4.77 7.81 47.44
C SER A 378 3.91 8.43 46.31
N PHE A 379 4.38 8.33 45.07
CA PHE A 379 3.67 8.74 43.84
C PHE A 379 2.26 8.17 43.71
N LEU A 380 2.06 6.92 44.11
CA LEU A 380 0.78 6.22 44.01
C LEU A 380 -0.30 6.80 44.94
N GLY A 381 0.10 7.43 46.05
CA GLY A 381 -0.82 8.19 46.90
C GLY A 381 -1.47 9.34 46.15
N LYS A 382 -0.71 10.03 45.29
CA LYS A 382 -1.24 11.14 44.47
C LYS A 382 -2.19 10.67 43.39
N ILE A 383 -2.00 9.46 42.86
CA ILE A 383 -2.96 8.85 41.92
C ILE A 383 -4.27 8.53 42.62
N LYS A 384 -4.21 7.96 43.84
CA LYS A 384 -5.41 7.74 44.66
C LYS A 384 -6.14 9.06 44.90
N ASP A 385 -5.44 10.09 45.38
CA ASP A 385 -6.02 11.41 45.66
C ASP A 385 -6.76 11.97 44.42
N ALA A 386 -6.18 11.82 43.23
CA ALA A 386 -6.77 12.31 41.97
C ALA A 386 -8.09 11.57 41.61
N TYR A 387 -8.13 10.24 41.73
CA TYR A 387 -9.35 9.47 41.45
C TYR A 387 -10.40 9.57 42.57
N GLU A 388 -10.00 9.82 43.81
CA GLU A 388 -10.95 10.13 44.89
C GLU A 388 -11.63 11.48 44.67
N GLN A 389 -10.88 12.50 44.24
CA GLN A 389 -11.43 13.81 43.92
C GLN A 389 -12.32 13.77 42.67
N ASN A 390 -11.94 12.98 41.66
CA ASN A 390 -12.71 12.80 40.45
C ASN A 390 -12.70 11.33 39.97
N PRO A 391 -13.67 10.51 40.40
CA PRO A 391 -13.77 9.11 39.97
C PRO A 391 -13.94 8.93 38.45
N ASN A 392 -14.40 9.97 37.75
CA ASN A 392 -14.62 9.99 36.30
C ASN A 392 -13.45 10.62 35.52
N LEU A 393 -12.30 10.80 36.17
CA LEU A 393 -11.10 11.37 35.55
C LEU A 393 -10.73 10.56 34.31
N LYS A 394 -10.79 11.18 33.13
CA LYS A 394 -10.54 10.51 31.85
C LYS A 394 -9.08 10.16 31.63
N ASN A 395 -8.17 10.96 32.18
CA ASN A 395 -6.74 10.75 32.08
C ASN A 395 -6.05 11.42 33.26
N LEU A 396 -5.08 10.73 33.86
CA LEU A 396 -4.35 11.19 35.04
C LEU A 396 -3.64 12.54 34.81
N MET A 397 -3.19 12.81 33.58
CA MET A 397 -2.51 14.08 33.24
C MET A 397 -3.42 15.31 33.33
N LEU A 398 -4.74 15.12 33.40
CA LEU A 398 -5.72 16.21 33.51
C LEU A 398 -6.01 16.60 34.98
N ASP A 399 -5.57 15.79 35.94
CA ASP A 399 -5.64 16.18 37.34
C ASP A 399 -4.70 17.39 37.62
N SER A 400 -5.15 18.26 38.52
CA SER A 400 -4.48 19.53 38.79
C SER A 400 -3.05 19.38 39.32
N PHE A 401 -2.78 18.36 40.15
CA PHE A 401 -1.45 18.10 40.68
C PHE A 401 -0.51 17.65 39.56
N PHE A 402 -0.91 16.63 38.79
CA PHE A 402 -0.08 16.10 37.71
C PHE A 402 0.12 17.08 36.56
N ALA A 403 -0.93 17.81 36.16
CA ALA A 403 -0.85 18.84 35.13
C ALA A 403 0.17 19.94 35.49
N SER A 404 0.19 20.36 36.76
CA SER A 404 1.14 21.37 37.24
C SER A 404 2.60 20.88 37.18
N ARG A 405 2.84 19.60 37.54
CA ARG A 405 4.16 18.97 37.50
C ARG A 405 4.66 18.78 36.08
N LEU A 406 3.83 18.27 35.18
CA LEU A 406 4.15 18.14 33.75
C LEU A 406 4.47 19.51 33.13
N SER A 407 3.69 20.53 33.46
CA SER A 407 3.89 21.90 32.96
C SER A 407 5.21 22.50 33.44
N ALA A 408 5.62 22.23 34.68
CA ALA A 408 6.90 22.68 35.22
C ALA A 408 8.09 21.92 34.61
N ALA A 409 7.97 20.61 34.46
CA ALA A 409 9.05 19.73 33.99
C ALA A 409 9.35 19.86 32.48
N GLN A 410 8.39 20.32 31.66
CA GLN A 410 8.48 20.25 30.20
C GLN A 410 9.75 20.87 29.59
N LYS A 411 10.32 21.92 30.21
CA LYS A 411 11.54 22.57 29.69
C LYS A 411 12.75 21.65 29.86
N GLY A 412 12.95 21.12 31.06
CA GLY A 412 14.02 20.17 31.35
C GLY A 412 13.85 18.87 30.57
N TRP A 413 12.62 18.38 30.49
CA TRP A 413 12.29 17.19 29.72
C TRP A 413 12.64 17.29 28.24
N ARG A 414 12.30 18.40 27.58
CA ARG A 414 12.69 18.66 26.18
C ARG A 414 14.19 18.79 26.00
N LEU A 415 14.88 19.43 26.94
CA LEU A 415 16.34 19.54 26.93
C LEU A 415 17.00 18.15 26.95
N VAL A 416 16.50 17.24 27.79
CA VAL A 416 16.99 15.86 27.89
C VAL A 416 16.80 15.12 26.56
N CYS A 417 15.59 15.15 25.99
CA CYS A 417 15.32 14.49 24.71
C CYS A 417 16.15 15.09 23.56
N ALA A 418 16.27 16.41 23.49
CA ALA A 418 17.10 17.08 22.48
C ALA A 418 18.56 16.65 22.59
N LYS A 419 19.12 16.66 23.82
CA LYS A 419 20.51 16.27 24.02
C LYS A 419 20.75 14.78 23.78
N ALA A 420 19.79 13.91 24.11
CA ALA A 420 19.86 12.49 23.78
C ALA A 420 19.94 12.26 22.26
N ALA A 421 19.12 12.97 21.46
CA ALA A 421 19.20 12.93 20.00
C ALA A 421 20.53 13.48 19.46
N GLU A 422 20.99 14.62 19.96
CA GLU A 422 22.27 15.24 19.55
C GLU A 422 23.47 14.32 19.81
N THR A 423 23.45 13.62 20.96
CA THR A 423 24.56 12.77 21.42
C THR A 423 24.47 11.33 20.93
N GLY A 424 23.36 10.92 20.30
CA GLY A 424 23.14 9.53 19.88
C GLY A 424 22.96 8.55 21.04
N ILE A 425 22.55 9.03 22.22
CA ILE A 425 22.23 8.18 23.37
C ILE A 425 20.75 7.75 23.24
N PRO A 426 20.45 6.46 23.01
CA PRO A 426 19.06 5.98 22.91
C PRO A 426 18.26 6.21 24.19
N THR A 427 17.17 6.96 24.07
CA THR A 427 16.19 7.18 25.15
C THR A 427 14.74 6.97 24.66
N PRO A 428 14.40 5.76 24.18
CA PRO A 428 13.11 5.50 23.54
C PRO A 428 11.91 5.76 24.47
N ALA A 429 11.99 5.42 25.76
CA ALA A 429 10.91 5.67 26.71
C ALA A 429 10.71 7.19 26.95
N PHE A 430 11.78 7.97 27.07
CA PHE A 430 11.68 9.43 27.17
C PHE A 430 11.03 10.07 25.94
N PHE A 431 11.42 9.66 24.73
CA PHE A 431 10.79 10.14 23.50
C PHE A 431 9.32 9.74 23.41
N ALA A 432 8.99 8.48 23.68
CA ALA A 432 7.62 7.99 23.61
C ALA A 432 6.68 8.71 24.58
N ALA A 433 7.14 9.01 25.80
CA ALA A 433 6.34 9.80 26.73
C ALA A 433 6.18 11.25 26.28
N LEU A 434 7.24 11.90 25.77
CA LEU A 434 7.17 13.29 25.33
C LEU A 434 6.25 13.44 24.11
N SER A 435 6.38 12.54 23.13
CA SER A 435 5.51 12.49 21.96
C SER A 435 4.05 12.21 22.34
N TYR A 436 3.80 11.34 23.32
CA TYR A 436 2.45 11.12 23.83
C TYR A 436 1.88 12.36 24.52
N PHE A 437 2.65 13.02 25.38
CA PHE A 437 2.23 14.25 26.05
C PHE A 437 1.90 15.36 25.03
N ASP A 438 2.77 15.58 24.04
CA ASP A 438 2.55 16.57 22.99
C ASP A 438 1.37 16.21 22.08
N GLY A 439 1.21 14.93 21.75
CA GLY A 439 0.08 14.45 20.97
C GLY A 439 -1.25 14.57 21.71
N TYR A 440 -1.29 14.25 23.00
CA TYR A 440 -2.50 14.27 23.82
C TYR A 440 -3.00 15.70 24.08
N ARG A 441 -2.11 16.67 24.23
CA ARG A 441 -2.48 18.08 24.46
C ARG A 441 -2.77 18.87 23.17
N ALA A 442 -2.54 18.29 22.00
CA ALA A 442 -2.77 18.95 20.72
C ALA A 442 -4.26 18.88 20.35
N GLU A 443 -4.91 20.05 20.23
CA GLU A 443 -6.31 20.12 19.75
C GLU A 443 -6.45 19.53 18.33
N ARG A 444 -5.42 19.72 17.49
CA ARG A 444 -5.38 19.23 16.10
C ARG A 444 -4.10 18.44 15.85
N LEU A 445 -4.27 17.18 15.47
CA LEU A 445 -3.19 16.30 15.01
C LEU A 445 -3.16 16.27 13.48
N PRO A 446 -2.02 15.87 12.86
CA PRO A 446 -1.91 15.71 11.40
C PRO A 446 -2.73 14.53 10.83
N ALA A 447 -3.58 13.89 11.65
CA ALA A 447 -4.46 12.81 11.24
C ALA A 447 -5.50 13.25 10.19
N ASN A 448 -5.74 14.56 10.03
CA ASN A 448 -6.54 15.09 8.93
C ASN A 448 -5.93 14.77 7.55
N LEU A 449 -4.60 14.87 7.39
CA LEU A 449 -3.92 14.48 6.16
C LEU A 449 -3.99 12.96 5.95
N LEU A 450 -3.86 12.18 7.02
CA LEU A 450 -4.04 10.72 6.96
C LEU A 450 -5.45 10.35 6.47
N GLN A 451 -6.48 11.04 6.95
CA GLN A 451 -7.86 10.85 6.45
C GLN A 451 -8.00 11.26 4.98
N ALA A 452 -7.41 12.39 4.57
CA ALA A 452 -7.41 12.82 3.18
C ALA A 452 -6.72 11.81 2.26
N GLN A 453 -5.56 11.28 2.65
CA GLN A 453 -4.85 10.24 1.90
C GLN A 453 -5.72 8.99 1.72
N ARG A 454 -6.33 8.50 2.81
CA ARG A 454 -7.23 7.33 2.78
C ARG A 454 -8.42 7.55 1.87
N ASP A 455 -9.00 8.74 1.88
CA ASP A 455 -10.10 9.08 0.98
C ASP A 455 -9.64 9.20 -0.48
N TYR A 456 -8.43 9.75 -0.71
CA TYR A 456 -7.83 9.91 -2.03
C TYR A 456 -7.62 8.59 -2.77
N PHE A 457 -6.89 7.64 -2.18
CA PHE A 457 -6.56 6.38 -2.87
C PHE A 457 -7.64 5.29 -2.73
N GLY A 458 -8.52 5.40 -1.72
CA GLY A 458 -9.38 4.30 -1.29
C GLY A 458 -10.83 4.67 -1.03
N ALA A 459 -11.25 5.92 -1.28
CA ALA A 459 -12.61 6.41 -1.01
C ALA A 459 -13.11 6.06 0.41
N HIS A 460 -12.19 6.06 1.38
CA HIS A 460 -12.48 5.67 2.76
C HIS A 460 -13.31 6.68 3.54
N THR A 461 -13.68 7.81 2.93
CA THR A 461 -14.45 8.92 3.51
C THR A 461 -13.76 9.59 4.71
N TYR A 462 -14.21 10.78 5.06
CA TYR A 462 -13.75 11.53 6.23
C TYR A 462 -14.86 12.41 6.80
N GLU A 463 -14.72 12.79 8.07
CA GLU A 463 -15.61 13.77 8.73
C GLU A 463 -14.98 15.17 8.66
N ARG A 464 -15.80 16.22 8.67
CA ARG A 464 -15.32 17.61 8.68
C ARG A 464 -15.52 18.27 10.05
N THR A 465 -14.69 19.27 10.35
CA THR A 465 -14.77 20.03 11.61
C THR A 465 -15.92 21.03 11.63
N ASP A 466 -16.53 21.33 10.48
CA ASP A 466 -17.64 22.26 10.30
C ASP A 466 -19.00 21.55 10.13
N THR A 467 -19.05 20.24 10.37
CA THR A 467 -20.28 19.41 10.29
C THR A 467 -20.47 18.58 11.55
N PRO A 468 -21.71 18.14 11.87
CA PRO A 468 -21.96 17.20 12.95
C PRO A 468 -21.13 15.91 12.82
N ARG A 469 -20.70 15.36 13.96
CA ARG A 469 -20.00 14.08 14.02
C ARG A 469 -20.91 12.94 13.53
N GLY A 470 -20.36 12.02 12.76
CA GLY A 470 -21.06 10.93 12.08
C GLY A 470 -21.37 11.22 10.60
N GLU A 471 -21.17 12.45 10.13
CA GLU A 471 -21.35 12.82 8.72
C GLU A 471 -20.07 12.58 7.92
N PHE A 472 -19.99 11.42 7.27
CA PHE A 472 -18.88 11.05 6.40
C PHE A 472 -19.06 11.60 4.99
N ARG A 473 -17.98 12.15 4.42
CA ARG A 473 -17.91 12.65 3.06
C ARG A 473 -16.79 11.99 2.30
N HIS A 474 -17.04 11.71 1.03
CA HIS A 474 -16.01 11.41 0.06
C HIS A 474 -15.76 12.67 -0.78
N THR A 475 -14.49 12.99 -1.04
CA THR A 475 -14.10 13.98 -2.03
C THR A 475 -13.62 13.25 -3.28
N ASP A 476 -14.14 13.63 -4.45
CA ASP A 476 -13.52 13.20 -5.71
C ASP A 476 -12.24 14.02 -5.91
N TRP A 477 -11.10 13.45 -5.53
CA TRP A 477 -9.82 14.15 -5.55
C TRP A 477 -9.24 14.32 -6.96
N GLN A 478 -9.94 13.82 -7.99
CA GLN A 478 -9.56 13.91 -9.40
C GLN A 478 -10.68 14.63 -10.18
N GLU A 479 -10.70 15.97 -10.12
CA GLU A 479 -11.61 16.79 -10.94
C GLU A 479 -11.23 16.74 -12.44
N GLY A 480 -12.24 16.70 -13.31
CA GLY A 480 -12.12 16.78 -14.78
C GLY A 480 -11.94 15.46 -15.54
N LEU A 481 -11.59 15.57 -16.83
CA LEU A 481 -11.40 14.42 -17.74
C LEU A 481 -10.40 13.40 -17.16
N LYS A 482 -10.89 12.21 -16.82
CA LYS A 482 -10.11 11.15 -16.17
C LYS A 482 -9.40 10.28 -17.20
N SER A 483 -8.09 10.11 -17.04
CA SER A 483 -7.35 9.09 -17.77
C SER A 483 -7.72 7.70 -17.26
N GLY A 484 -7.65 6.70 -18.14
CA GLY A 484 -8.04 5.34 -17.77
C GLY A 484 -7.78 4.34 -18.89
N THR A 485 -7.58 3.09 -18.50
CA THR A 485 -7.45 1.95 -19.41
C THR A 485 -8.57 0.95 -19.11
N TYR A 486 -9.36 0.63 -20.13
CA TYR A 486 -10.56 -0.20 -19.97
C TYR A 486 -10.49 -1.36 -20.95
N TYR A 487 -10.32 -2.57 -20.42
CA TYR A 487 -10.16 -3.80 -21.20
C TYR A 487 -11.44 -4.63 -21.28
N GLY A 488 -11.49 -5.51 -22.27
CA GLY A 488 -12.54 -6.50 -22.49
C GLY A 488 -13.64 -6.01 -23.43
N PRO A 489 -14.62 -6.86 -23.77
CA PRO A 489 -15.68 -6.51 -24.70
C PRO A 489 -16.48 -5.30 -24.17
N LEU A 490 -16.62 -4.29 -25.03
CA LEU A 490 -17.38 -3.06 -24.77
C LEU A 490 -18.56 -2.99 -25.73
N ASP A 491 -19.76 -3.26 -25.23
CA ASP A 491 -20.99 -2.88 -25.92
C ASP A 491 -21.26 -1.38 -25.73
N GLU A 492 -22.23 -0.84 -26.47
CA GLU A 492 -22.54 0.59 -26.47
C GLU A 492 -22.95 1.11 -25.08
N LYS A 493 -23.70 0.34 -24.29
CA LYS A 493 -24.14 0.74 -22.93
C LYS A 493 -22.96 0.84 -21.97
N LYS A 494 -22.06 -0.15 -22.02
CA LYS A 494 -20.85 -0.17 -21.19
C LYS A 494 -19.90 0.96 -21.61
N LEU A 495 -19.77 1.20 -22.91
CA LEU A 495 -18.99 2.30 -23.47
C LEU A 495 -19.52 3.65 -23.00
N GLU A 496 -20.83 3.89 -23.09
CA GLU A 496 -21.46 5.13 -22.61
C GLU A 496 -21.18 5.36 -21.12
N ARG A 497 -21.35 4.33 -20.27
CA ARG A 497 -21.07 4.43 -18.83
C ARG A 497 -19.59 4.73 -18.53
N ILE A 498 -18.66 4.17 -19.32
CA ILE A 498 -17.23 4.44 -19.17
C ILE A 498 -16.95 5.89 -19.56
N LEU A 499 -17.46 6.35 -20.70
CA LEU A 499 -17.27 7.72 -21.18
C LEU A 499 -17.88 8.74 -20.22
N GLU A 500 -19.07 8.49 -19.65
CA GLU A 500 -19.66 9.35 -18.61
C GLU A 500 -18.73 9.52 -17.40
N LYS A 501 -18.16 8.42 -16.90
CA LYS A 501 -17.20 8.47 -15.79
C LYS A 501 -15.92 9.20 -16.15
N THR A 502 -15.44 9.00 -17.37
CA THR A 502 -14.23 9.64 -17.89
C THR A 502 -14.43 11.14 -18.10
N ILE A 503 -15.59 11.58 -18.61
CA ILE A 503 -15.93 13.01 -18.77
C ILE A 503 -15.99 13.70 -17.41
N GLY A 504 -16.46 12.99 -16.37
CA GLY A 504 -16.54 13.51 -15.01
C GLY A 504 -17.57 14.64 -14.92
N ASP A 505 -17.11 15.81 -14.46
CA ASP A 505 -17.91 17.01 -14.23
C ASP A 505 -17.87 18.01 -15.41
N TYR A 506 -17.47 17.55 -16.60
CA TYR A 506 -17.29 18.38 -17.79
C TYR A 506 -16.23 19.48 -17.61
N THR A 507 -15.24 19.24 -16.74
CA THR A 507 -14.08 20.12 -16.60
C THR A 507 -12.81 19.50 -17.21
N PHE A 508 -11.88 20.34 -17.61
CA PHE A 508 -10.53 19.95 -18.02
C PHE A 508 -9.53 20.96 -17.47
N ARG A 509 -8.46 20.47 -16.80
CA ARG A 509 -7.48 21.32 -16.10
C ARG A 509 -8.15 22.35 -15.16
N GLY A 510 -9.18 21.92 -14.42
CA GLY A 510 -9.91 22.74 -13.44
C GLY A 510 -10.86 23.80 -14.02
N LYS A 511 -11.17 23.75 -15.32
CA LYS A 511 -12.09 24.69 -15.99
C LYS A 511 -13.22 23.96 -16.70
N LYS A 512 -14.45 24.48 -16.63
CA LYS A 512 -15.59 23.95 -17.39
C LYS A 512 -15.32 24.06 -18.89
N VAL A 513 -15.47 22.94 -19.61
CA VAL A 513 -15.36 22.88 -21.07
C VAL A 513 -16.61 23.53 -21.67
N ARG A 514 -16.43 24.66 -22.37
CA ARG A 514 -17.49 25.38 -23.11
C ARG A 514 -17.35 25.21 -24.61
N ARG A 515 -16.12 25.03 -25.11
CA ARG A 515 -15.83 24.75 -26.52
C ARG A 515 -14.97 23.50 -26.63
N LEU A 516 -15.48 22.47 -27.30
CA LEU A 516 -14.83 21.19 -27.51
C LEU A 516 -14.57 20.97 -29.00
N LEU A 517 -13.34 20.56 -29.35
CA LEU A 517 -13.02 20.03 -30.67
C LEU A 517 -12.84 18.51 -30.58
N ILE A 518 -13.58 17.74 -31.37
CA ILE A 518 -13.36 16.30 -31.52
C ILE A 518 -12.67 16.05 -32.86
N ILE A 519 -11.57 15.28 -32.84
CA ILE A 519 -10.79 14.91 -34.02
C ILE A 519 -10.94 13.39 -34.23
N PRO A 520 -11.97 12.93 -34.93
CA PRO A 520 -12.16 11.51 -35.25
C PRO A 520 -11.52 11.17 -36.62
N PRO A 521 -11.42 9.90 -37.03
CA PRO A 521 -10.91 9.55 -38.36
C PRO A 521 -11.96 9.83 -39.46
N ASP A 522 -11.59 9.64 -40.72
CA ASP A 522 -12.52 9.72 -41.85
C ASP A 522 -13.25 8.39 -42.11
N TYR A 523 -14.02 8.33 -43.21
CA TYR A 523 -14.82 7.15 -43.58
C TYR A 523 -13.97 5.89 -43.84
N THR A 524 -12.69 6.03 -44.19
CA THR A 524 -11.79 4.89 -44.44
C THR A 524 -11.50 4.06 -43.17
N ARG A 525 -11.94 4.54 -42.00
CA ARG A 525 -11.83 3.88 -40.69
C ARG A 525 -13.21 3.56 -40.09
N TYR A 526 -14.16 3.16 -40.92
CA TYR A 526 -15.53 2.84 -40.52
C TYR A 526 -15.60 1.92 -39.28
N TYR A 527 -14.82 0.83 -39.26
CA TYR A 527 -14.80 -0.16 -38.17
C TYR A 527 -13.91 0.21 -36.96
N SER A 528 -13.47 1.45 -36.86
CA SER A 528 -12.61 1.90 -35.76
C SER A 528 -13.33 1.99 -34.41
N GLY A 529 -14.66 2.02 -34.40
CA GLY A 529 -15.47 2.36 -33.22
C GLY A 529 -15.44 3.85 -32.86
N ALA A 530 -14.67 4.68 -33.57
CA ALA A 530 -14.58 6.11 -33.34
C ALA A 530 -15.91 6.83 -33.60
N GLY A 531 -16.70 6.36 -34.57
CA GLY A 531 -18.04 6.87 -34.86
C GLY A 531 -18.93 6.88 -33.61
N ILE A 532 -19.06 5.73 -32.95
CA ILE A 532 -19.87 5.55 -31.74
C ILE A 532 -19.37 6.45 -30.60
N VAL A 533 -18.05 6.45 -30.37
CA VAL A 533 -17.42 7.28 -29.32
C VAL A 533 -17.70 8.77 -29.56
N THR A 534 -17.51 9.25 -30.78
CA THR A 534 -17.75 10.66 -31.16
C THR A 534 -19.22 11.05 -31.00
N GLN A 535 -20.16 10.18 -31.36
CA GLN A 535 -21.60 10.41 -31.16
C GLN A 535 -21.94 10.57 -29.67
N ILE A 536 -21.40 9.70 -28.80
CA ILE A 536 -21.61 9.78 -27.35
C ILE A 536 -21.03 11.09 -26.79
N LEU A 537 -19.78 11.42 -27.14
CA LEU A 537 -19.13 12.64 -26.69
C LEU A 537 -19.88 13.89 -27.13
N TYR A 538 -20.27 13.97 -28.41
CA TYR A 538 -21.05 15.08 -28.94
C TYR A 538 -22.33 15.28 -28.15
N ARG A 539 -23.12 14.21 -27.94
CA ARG A 539 -24.36 14.27 -27.16
C ARG A 539 -24.12 14.75 -25.73
N LYS A 540 -23.20 14.14 -24.99
CA LYS A 540 -22.97 14.48 -23.56
C LYS A 540 -22.50 15.92 -23.38
N TYR A 541 -21.55 16.38 -24.19
CA TYR A 541 -21.03 17.74 -24.07
C TYR A 541 -22.04 18.80 -24.54
N THR A 542 -22.82 18.54 -25.59
CA THR A 542 -23.89 19.46 -26.01
C THR A 542 -25.02 19.54 -24.98
N GLU A 543 -25.44 18.41 -24.39
CA GLU A 543 -26.40 18.39 -23.27
C GLU A 543 -25.90 19.18 -22.04
N ALA A 544 -24.59 19.19 -21.79
CA ALA A 544 -23.94 19.98 -20.74
C ALA A 544 -23.75 21.48 -21.08
N GLY A 545 -24.16 21.88 -22.30
CA GLY A 545 -24.14 23.26 -22.78
C GLY A 545 -22.83 23.70 -23.45
N ALA A 546 -21.98 22.77 -23.90
CA ALA A 546 -20.79 23.08 -24.67
C ALA A 546 -21.09 23.18 -26.18
N GLU A 547 -20.37 24.06 -26.87
CA GLU A 547 -20.26 24.07 -28.32
C GLU A 547 -19.26 22.99 -28.75
N VAL A 548 -19.66 22.10 -29.66
CA VAL A 548 -18.84 20.96 -30.10
C VAL A 548 -18.65 21.01 -31.62
N ASP A 549 -17.40 21.12 -32.06
CA ASP A 549 -17.00 21.04 -33.46
C ASP A 549 -16.30 19.71 -33.73
N ILE A 550 -16.45 19.18 -34.95
CA ILE A 550 -15.84 17.93 -35.40
C ILE A 550 -14.89 18.22 -36.54
N LEU A 551 -13.61 17.86 -36.41
CA LEU A 551 -12.61 18.00 -37.47
C LEU A 551 -12.08 16.60 -37.84
N PRO A 552 -12.65 15.94 -38.86
CA PRO A 552 -12.15 14.65 -39.32
C PRO A 552 -10.66 14.73 -39.72
N ALA A 553 -9.90 13.74 -39.27
CA ALA A 553 -8.48 13.58 -39.56
C ALA A 553 -8.26 13.03 -40.99
N LEU A 554 -8.42 13.90 -41.99
CA LEU A 554 -8.38 13.54 -43.43
C LEU A 554 -6.97 13.24 -43.96
N GLY A 555 -5.93 13.90 -43.44
CA GLY A 555 -4.62 13.94 -44.09
C GLY A 555 -4.75 14.44 -45.54
N THR A 556 -4.37 13.62 -46.52
CA THR A 556 -4.47 13.95 -47.95
C THR A 556 -5.75 13.47 -48.62
N HIS A 557 -6.69 12.87 -47.88
CA HIS A 557 -7.94 12.34 -48.43
C HIS A 557 -8.94 13.44 -48.79
N ALA A 558 -9.88 13.10 -49.67
CA ALA A 558 -11.02 13.97 -49.98
C ALA A 558 -11.93 14.16 -48.75
N PRO A 559 -12.58 15.33 -48.60
CA PRO A 559 -13.58 15.51 -47.55
C PRO A 559 -14.70 14.49 -47.64
N MET A 560 -15.18 14.01 -46.48
CA MET A 560 -16.31 13.09 -46.42
C MET A 560 -17.57 13.71 -47.02
N THR A 561 -18.31 12.90 -47.76
CA THR A 561 -19.63 13.26 -48.28
C THR A 561 -20.69 13.29 -47.18
N ALA A 562 -21.80 13.98 -47.44
CA ALA A 562 -22.95 14.03 -46.53
C ALA A 562 -23.49 12.63 -46.18
N ALA A 563 -23.44 11.68 -47.13
CA ALA A 563 -23.88 10.30 -46.93
C ALA A 563 -22.92 9.56 -45.98
N GLU A 564 -21.61 9.68 -46.20
CA GLU A 564 -20.59 9.05 -45.34
C GLU A 564 -20.61 9.61 -43.91
N ILE A 565 -20.84 10.92 -43.74
CA ILE A 565 -21.01 11.55 -42.42
C ILE A 565 -22.24 10.98 -41.72
N SER A 566 -23.37 10.88 -42.42
CA SER A 566 -24.63 10.40 -41.85
C SER A 566 -24.57 8.93 -41.42
N ASP A 567 -23.77 8.12 -42.12
CA ASP A 567 -23.55 6.72 -41.81
C ASP A 567 -22.59 6.53 -40.61
N LEU A 568 -21.40 7.13 -40.65
CA LEU A 568 -20.38 6.94 -39.61
C LEU A 568 -20.65 7.72 -38.31
N TYR A 569 -21.24 8.91 -38.41
CA TYR A 569 -21.44 9.86 -37.31
C TYR A 569 -22.92 10.24 -37.13
N ALA A 570 -23.80 9.24 -37.23
CA ALA A 570 -25.24 9.41 -37.12
C ALA A 570 -25.65 10.29 -35.92
N GLY A 571 -26.60 11.21 -36.16
CA GLY A 571 -27.13 12.10 -35.13
C GLY A 571 -26.31 13.38 -34.86
N ILE A 572 -25.15 13.56 -35.48
CA ILE A 572 -24.41 14.82 -35.43
C ILE A 572 -24.81 15.69 -36.64
N PRO A 573 -25.21 16.96 -36.43
CA PRO A 573 -25.55 17.86 -37.53
C PRO A 573 -24.36 18.14 -38.45
N GLN A 574 -24.60 18.18 -39.77
CA GLN A 574 -23.53 18.32 -40.77
C GLN A 574 -22.77 19.65 -40.64
N GLU A 575 -23.42 20.71 -40.19
CA GLU A 575 -22.82 22.02 -39.95
C GLU A 575 -21.77 22.03 -38.83
N ARG A 576 -21.69 20.97 -38.03
CA ARG A 576 -20.64 20.80 -37.00
C ARG A 576 -19.36 20.20 -37.54
N PHE A 577 -19.36 19.67 -38.77
CA PHE A 577 -18.18 19.11 -39.40
C PHE A 577 -17.37 20.20 -40.11
N LEU A 578 -16.14 20.37 -39.66
CA LEU A 578 -15.14 21.22 -40.26
C LEU A 578 -14.34 20.44 -41.31
N VAL A 579 -13.87 21.12 -42.35
CA VAL A 579 -13.02 20.52 -43.38
C VAL A 579 -11.57 20.91 -43.12
N HIS A 580 -10.66 19.94 -43.08
CA HIS A 580 -9.25 20.20 -42.99
C HIS A 580 -8.64 20.35 -44.39
N ASN A 581 -8.15 21.54 -44.74
CA ASN A 581 -7.31 21.74 -45.92
C ASN A 581 -5.81 21.69 -45.54
N TRP A 582 -5.14 20.58 -45.85
CA TRP A 582 -3.72 20.35 -45.52
C TRP A 582 -2.75 21.32 -46.24
N ARG A 583 -3.21 22.09 -47.23
CA ARG A 583 -2.39 23.10 -47.94
C ARG A 583 -2.52 24.49 -47.33
N GLU A 584 -3.73 24.88 -46.93
CA GLU A 584 -4.03 26.28 -46.58
C GLU A 584 -4.31 26.47 -45.08
N ASP A 585 -4.83 25.47 -44.36
CA ASP A 585 -5.28 25.63 -42.98
C ASP A 585 -4.20 25.37 -41.93
N VAL A 586 -2.97 25.08 -42.35
CA VAL A 586 -1.90 24.64 -41.47
C VAL A 586 -0.97 25.77 -41.04
N VAL A 587 -0.37 25.60 -39.86
CA VAL A 587 0.67 26.49 -39.33
C VAL A 587 1.88 25.66 -38.93
N LYS A 588 3.07 26.16 -39.22
CA LYS A 588 4.33 25.59 -38.76
C LYS A 588 4.56 25.97 -37.30
N ILE A 589 4.61 24.98 -36.41
CA ILE A 589 4.78 25.17 -34.96
C ILE A 589 6.20 24.83 -34.48
N GLY A 590 7.01 24.22 -35.34
CA GLY A 590 8.37 23.84 -35.02
C GLY A 590 9.04 23.06 -36.15
N THR A 591 10.23 22.52 -35.85
CA THR A 591 11.00 21.68 -36.77
C THR A 591 11.74 20.62 -35.95
N VAL A 592 11.61 19.35 -36.34
CA VAL A 592 12.42 18.26 -35.78
C VAL A 592 13.81 18.30 -36.41
N PRO A 593 14.90 18.43 -35.63
CA PRO A 593 16.25 18.62 -36.17
C PRO A 593 16.76 17.42 -36.99
N ALA A 594 17.56 17.71 -38.01
CA ALA A 594 18.22 16.69 -38.85
C ALA A 594 19.08 15.70 -38.04
N GLU A 595 19.79 16.19 -37.02
CA GLU A 595 20.61 15.35 -36.13
C GLU A 595 19.77 14.29 -35.40
N PHE A 596 18.60 14.70 -34.89
CA PHE A 596 17.67 13.78 -34.24
C PHE A 596 17.13 12.75 -35.25
N ILE A 597 16.73 13.20 -36.45
CA ILE A 597 16.22 12.31 -37.51
C ILE A 597 17.27 11.30 -37.98
N SER A 598 18.53 11.74 -38.09
CA SER A 598 19.68 10.89 -38.40
C SER A 598 19.85 9.81 -37.33
N GLU A 599 19.86 10.18 -36.05
CA GLU A 599 19.99 9.24 -34.93
C GLU A 599 18.89 8.18 -34.95
N ILE A 600 17.63 8.59 -35.03
CA ILE A 600 16.49 7.66 -34.93
C ILE A 600 16.32 6.79 -36.17
N SER A 601 16.91 7.17 -37.30
CA SER A 601 16.82 6.44 -38.58
C SER A 601 18.07 5.63 -38.91
N ASP A 602 19.03 5.50 -37.99
CA ASP A 602 20.33 4.85 -38.20
C ASP A 602 21.14 5.50 -39.35
N GLY A 603 21.06 6.82 -39.49
CA GLY A 603 21.75 7.61 -40.51
C GLY A 603 21.15 7.52 -41.92
N ILE A 604 20.01 6.84 -42.09
CA ILE A 604 19.35 6.66 -43.39
C ILE A 604 18.75 7.98 -43.90
N VAL A 605 18.17 8.79 -43.02
CA VAL A 605 17.57 10.09 -43.34
C VAL A 605 18.24 11.17 -42.52
N ASN A 606 18.70 12.25 -43.17
CA ASN A 606 19.49 13.32 -42.54
C ASN A 606 18.91 14.73 -42.81
N GLU A 607 17.62 14.80 -43.11
CA GLU A 607 16.91 16.06 -43.38
C GLU A 607 16.00 16.42 -42.21
N PRO A 608 15.86 17.71 -41.87
CA PRO A 608 14.91 18.15 -40.84
C PRO A 608 13.46 17.97 -41.33
N ILE A 609 12.51 17.74 -40.41
CA ILE A 609 11.08 17.66 -40.73
C ILE A 609 10.35 18.82 -40.04
N ASP A 610 9.68 19.66 -40.82
CA ASP A 610 8.86 20.73 -40.27
C ASP A 610 7.58 20.17 -39.64
N VAL A 611 7.25 20.70 -38.46
CA VAL A 611 6.05 20.30 -37.72
C VAL A 611 4.93 21.26 -38.08
N GLU A 612 4.00 20.80 -38.90
CA GLU A 612 2.82 21.54 -39.36
C GLU A 612 1.55 20.87 -38.86
N VAL A 613 0.63 21.68 -38.30
CA VAL A 613 -0.69 21.23 -37.81
C VAL A 613 -1.77 22.23 -38.21
N ASN A 614 -3.03 21.79 -38.25
CA ASN A 614 -4.18 22.66 -38.48
C ASN A 614 -4.22 23.77 -37.42
N ARG A 615 -4.39 25.02 -37.87
CA ARG A 615 -4.41 26.23 -37.03
C ARG A 615 -5.41 26.14 -35.88
N LEU A 616 -6.52 25.41 -36.04
CA LEU A 616 -7.54 25.26 -34.99
C LEU A 616 -7.00 24.60 -33.72
N LEU A 617 -5.98 23.75 -33.81
CA LEU A 617 -5.40 23.10 -32.64
C LEU A 617 -4.64 24.09 -31.74
N VAL A 618 -4.06 25.14 -32.33
CA VAL A 618 -3.22 26.10 -31.59
C VAL A 618 -3.90 27.45 -31.37
N SER A 619 -4.77 27.87 -32.28
CA SER A 619 -5.44 29.17 -32.26
C SER A 619 -6.97 29.10 -32.33
N GLY A 620 -7.57 27.91 -32.27
CA GLY A 620 -9.03 27.71 -32.35
C GLY A 620 -9.80 28.09 -31.08
N ASN A 621 -9.10 28.36 -29.98
CA ASN A 621 -9.67 28.73 -28.67
C ASN A 621 -10.68 27.68 -28.15
N TYR A 622 -10.26 26.41 -28.14
CA TYR A 622 -11.00 25.29 -27.54
C TYR A 622 -10.52 25.05 -26.12
N ASP A 623 -11.43 24.72 -25.20
CA ASP A 623 -11.10 24.40 -23.81
C ASP A 623 -10.56 22.97 -23.67
N LEU A 624 -10.95 22.09 -24.60
CA LEU A 624 -10.52 20.70 -24.69
C LEU A 624 -10.55 20.25 -26.17
N ILE A 625 -9.55 19.45 -26.55
CA ILE A 625 -9.46 18.76 -27.83
C ILE A 625 -9.39 17.26 -27.55
N LEU A 626 -10.32 16.48 -28.11
CA LEU A 626 -10.36 15.03 -27.98
C LEU A 626 -10.06 14.37 -29.33
N SER A 627 -8.90 13.74 -29.46
CA SER A 627 -8.56 12.97 -30.66
C SER A 627 -8.99 11.51 -30.45
N VAL A 628 -9.87 11.02 -31.33
CA VAL A 628 -10.50 9.71 -31.20
C VAL A 628 -10.02 8.79 -32.32
N GLY A 629 -9.67 7.54 -31.98
CA GLY A 629 -9.74 6.46 -32.96
C GLY A 629 -8.92 5.22 -32.65
N GLN A 630 -8.85 4.34 -33.66
CA GLN A 630 -8.35 2.98 -33.48
C GLN A 630 -6.83 2.86 -33.55
N VAL A 631 -6.25 2.16 -32.58
CA VAL A 631 -4.87 1.65 -32.60
C VAL A 631 -4.88 0.31 -33.32
N VAL A 632 -4.12 0.24 -34.42
CA VAL A 632 -4.03 -0.90 -35.34
C VAL A 632 -2.71 -0.81 -36.10
N PRO A 633 -2.08 -1.90 -36.58
CA PRO A 633 -0.83 -1.80 -37.33
C PRO A 633 -0.95 -0.84 -38.53
N HIS A 634 0.15 -0.21 -38.93
CA HIS A 634 0.15 0.86 -39.94
C HIS A 634 1.50 0.94 -40.65
N GLU A 635 1.46 1.11 -41.98
CA GLU A 635 2.60 1.04 -42.88
C GLU A 635 3.63 2.17 -42.71
N VAL A 636 3.17 3.38 -42.39
CA VAL A 636 4.06 4.54 -42.17
C VAL A 636 4.68 4.58 -40.77
N VAL A 637 3.85 4.43 -39.73
CA VAL A 637 4.21 4.75 -38.34
C VAL A 637 4.36 3.50 -37.45
N GLY A 638 4.02 2.33 -37.96
CA GLY A 638 4.10 1.05 -37.26
C GLY A 638 2.80 0.67 -36.58
N MET A 639 2.35 1.48 -35.63
CA MET A 639 1.00 1.42 -35.04
C MET A 639 0.26 2.74 -35.33
N ALA A 640 -1.00 2.70 -35.73
CA ALA A 640 -1.80 3.88 -36.06
C ALA A 640 -2.23 4.70 -34.82
N ASN A 641 -2.79 5.88 -35.08
CA ASN A 641 -3.45 6.76 -34.11
C ASN A 641 -2.54 7.47 -33.10
N ARG A 642 -3.15 7.98 -32.01
CA ARG A 642 -2.57 8.95 -31.06
C ARG A 642 -2.17 10.23 -31.80
N ASN A 643 -0.93 10.68 -31.65
CA ASN A 643 -0.41 11.87 -32.30
C ASN A 643 -0.28 11.77 -33.84
N LYS A 644 -0.41 10.57 -34.43
CA LYS A 644 -0.55 10.41 -35.89
C LYS A 644 -1.81 11.10 -36.44
N ASN A 645 -2.92 11.07 -35.69
CA ASN A 645 -4.13 11.78 -36.09
C ASN A 645 -3.93 13.30 -36.14
N ILE A 646 -3.00 13.80 -35.34
CA ILE A 646 -2.66 15.22 -35.29
C ILE A 646 -1.70 15.58 -36.42
N PHE A 647 -0.54 14.94 -36.47
CA PHE A 647 0.54 15.33 -37.37
C PHE A 647 0.40 14.85 -38.80
N VAL A 648 -0.40 13.82 -39.04
CA VAL A 648 -0.74 13.37 -40.40
C VAL A 648 -2.18 13.74 -40.71
N GLY A 649 -3.11 13.36 -39.84
CA GLY A 649 -4.54 13.56 -40.08
C GLY A 649 -4.99 15.02 -40.09
N CYS A 650 -4.34 15.88 -39.31
CA CYS A 650 -4.55 17.32 -39.28
C CYS A 650 -3.26 18.08 -39.61
N GLY A 651 -2.32 17.45 -40.33
CA GLY A 651 -0.98 17.98 -40.61
C GLY A 651 -0.86 18.70 -41.95
N GLY A 652 0.27 19.39 -42.13
CA GLY A 652 0.62 20.04 -43.39
C GLY A 652 1.48 19.17 -44.32
N ASN A 653 1.66 19.65 -45.56
CA ASN A 653 2.39 18.95 -46.61
C ASN A 653 3.80 18.51 -46.16
N SER A 654 4.52 19.37 -45.42
CA SER A 654 5.89 19.07 -44.99
C SER A 654 5.92 17.94 -43.96
N MET A 655 5.03 18.00 -42.97
CA MET A 655 4.93 16.98 -41.92
C MET A 655 4.45 15.63 -42.48
N ILE A 656 3.47 15.65 -43.39
CA ILE A 656 2.95 14.46 -44.05
C ILE A 656 4.06 13.81 -44.90
N ASN A 657 4.66 14.55 -45.82
CA ASN A 657 5.68 13.98 -46.72
C ASN A 657 6.93 13.53 -45.98
N GLY A 658 7.44 14.33 -45.03
CA GLY A 658 8.63 13.99 -44.26
C GLY A 658 8.47 12.71 -43.45
N SER A 659 7.31 12.53 -42.80
CA SER A 659 7.02 11.31 -42.04
C SER A 659 6.79 10.07 -42.92
N HIS A 660 6.10 10.22 -44.06
CA HIS A 660 5.90 9.11 -45.01
C HIS A 660 7.21 8.66 -45.65
N MET A 661 8.08 9.61 -46.03
CA MET A 661 9.39 9.29 -46.58
C MET A 661 10.29 8.64 -45.54
N LEU A 662 10.35 9.17 -44.31
CA LEU A 662 11.11 8.55 -43.23
C LEU A 662 10.70 7.08 -43.01
N GLY A 663 9.38 6.81 -43.02
CA GLY A 663 8.86 5.45 -42.93
C GLY A 663 9.31 4.57 -44.11
N ALA A 664 9.11 5.06 -45.33
CA ALA A 664 9.46 4.33 -46.55
C ALA A 664 10.97 4.04 -46.66
N PHE A 665 11.83 4.99 -46.26
CA PHE A 665 13.28 4.84 -46.25
C PHE A 665 13.76 3.79 -45.24
N TYR A 666 13.21 3.81 -44.03
CA TYR A 666 13.61 2.91 -42.96
C TYR A 666 13.18 1.46 -43.22
N GLY A 667 12.05 1.25 -43.90
CA GLY A 667 11.61 -0.03 -44.45
C GLY A 667 10.49 -0.72 -43.66
N LEU A 668 9.56 -1.37 -44.38
CA LEU A 668 8.32 -1.90 -43.81
C LEU A 668 8.54 -3.03 -42.78
N GLU A 669 9.52 -3.91 -43.00
CA GLU A 669 9.85 -5.00 -42.07
C GLU A 669 10.21 -4.49 -40.67
N ARG A 670 10.80 -3.30 -40.61
CA ARG A 670 11.30 -2.63 -39.40
C ARG A 670 10.30 -1.66 -38.77
N ILE A 671 9.14 -1.44 -39.41
CA ILE A 671 8.12 -0.49 -38.94
C ILE A 671 6.82 -1.19 -38.60
N MET A 672 6.30 -1.99 -39.52
CA MET A 672 4.94 -2.48 -39.47
C MET A 672 4.66 -3.27 -38.17
N GLY A 673 3.65 -2.81 -37.41
CA GLY A 673 3.23 -3.43 -36.15
C GLY A 673 4.09 -3.09 -34.93
N LEU A 674 5.06 -2.17 -35.06
CA LEU A 674 5.96 -1.80 -33.98
C LEU A 674 5.64 -0.40 -33.42
N ASP A 675 5.90 -0.22 -32.12
CA ASP A 675 5.61 1.03 -31.42
C ASP A 675 6.72 2.08 -31.60
N HIS A 676 7.97 1.72 -31.30
CA HIS A 676 9.11 2.63 -31.25
C HIS A 676 9.80 2.85 -32.61
N THR A 677 9.01 3.13 -33.65
CA THR A 677 9.53 3.40 -34.99
C THR A 677 10.13 4.81 -35.08
N PRO A 678 11.02 5.09 -36.05
CA PRO A 678 11.56 6.44 -36.24
C PRO A 678 10.45 7.49 -36.40
N VAL A 679 9.43 7.18 -37.23
CA VAL A 679 8.29 8.08 -37.43
C VAL A 679 7.53 8.34 -36.13
N ARG A 680 7.30 7.32 -35.29
CA ARG A 680 6.66 7.51 -33.99
C ARG A 680 7.51 8.39 -33.06
N ARG A 681 8.84 8.21 -33.06
CA ARG A 681 9.76 9.07 -32.29
C ARG A 681 9.74 10.53 -32.76
N VAL A 682 9.58 10.79 -34.07
CA VAL A 682 9.37 12.15 -34.59
C VAL A 682 8.08 12.76 -34.03
N PHE A 683 6.97 12.00 -34.04
CA PHE A 683 5.70 12.50 -33.52
C PHE A 683 5.72 12.71 -32.01
N ASP A 684 6.34 11.80 -31.26
CA ASP A 684 6.50 11.93 -29.81
C ASP A 684 7.35 13.16 -29.46
N TYR A 685 8.46 13.39 -30.18
CA TYR A 685 9.26 14.61 -30.07
C TYR A 685 8.44 15.87 -30.36
N ALA A 686 7.70 15.88 -31.48
CA ALA A 686 6.93 17.03 -31.91
C ALA A 686 5.79 17.37 -30.92
N GLU A 687 5.13 16.36 -30.37
CA GLU A 687 4.07 16.55 -29.37
C GLU A 687 4.63 17.12 -28.06
N GLU A 688 5.73 16.55 -27.57
CA GLU A 688 6.37 16.98 -26.32
C GLU A 688 6.88 18.42 -26.42
N LYS A 689 7.51 18.79 -27.55
CA LYS A 689 8.12 20.10 -27.72
C LYS A 689 7.16 21.21 -28.12
N TYR A 690 6.14 20.91 -28.94
CA TYR A 690 5.37 21.95 -29.62
C TYR A 690 3.88 21.94 -29.30
N LEU A 691 3.35 20.88 -28.66
CA LEU A 691 1.91 20.79 -28.34
C LEU A 691 1.62 20.68 -26.84
N SER A 692 2.61 20.69 -25.94
CA SER A 692 2.42 20.46 -24.49
C SER A 692 1.30 21.34 -23.87
N GLU A 693 1.23 22.60 -24.30
CA GLU A 693 0.25 23.58 -23.80
C GLU A 693 -1.14 23.42 -24.41
N VAL A 694 -1.24 22.82 -25.60
CA VAL A 694 -2.53 22.56 -26.27
C VAL A 694 -3.38 21.64 -25.38
N PRO A 695 -4.68 21.93 -25.15
CA PRO A 695 -5.53 21.15 -24.26
C PRO A 695 -6.02 19.85 -24.94
N LEU A 696 -5.07 19.00 -25.34
CA LEU A 696 -5.30 17.78 -26.10
C LEU A 696 -5.30 16.55 -25.18
N SER A 697 -6.23 15.64 -25.41
CA SER A 697 -6.25 14.27 -24.86
C SER A 697 -6.68 13.27 -25.95
N TYR A 698 -6.29 12.00 -25.80
CA TYR A 698 -6.62 10.95 -26.75
C TYR A 698 -7.66 9.99 -26.18
N ILE A 699 -8.54 9.49 -27.05
CA ILE A 699 -9.43 8.36 -26.78
C ILE A 699 -9.17 7.31 -27.85
N LEU A 700 -8.48 6.26 -27.43
CA LEU A 700 -7.98 5.21 -28.30
C LEU A 700 -8.87 3.98 -28.18
N THR A 701 -9.23 3.40 -29.31
CA THR A 701 -10.00 2.15 -29.38
C THR A 701 -9.12 1.02 -29.91
N VAL A 702 -9.40 -0.21 -29.48
CA VAL A 702 -8.88 -1.42 -30.13
C VAL A 702 -10.07 -2.27 -30.56
N THR A 703 -10.17 -2.54 -31.86
CA THR A 703 -11.32 -3.22 -32.46
C THR A 703 -10.88 -4.29 -33.47
N ASP A 704 -11.76 -5.26 -33.70
CA ASP A 704 -11.71 -6.22 -34.81
C ASP A 704 -13.10 -6.42 -35.43
N LEU A 705 -13.20 -7.36 -36.37
CA LEU A 705 -14.46 -7.82 -36.95
C LEU A 705 -14.75 -9.25 -36.49
N ASP A 706 -16.02 -9.53 -36.21
CA ASP A 706 -16.50 -10.90 -36.04
C ASP A 706 -16.65 -11.64 -37.37
N PRO A 707 -16.84 -12.98 -37.37
CA PRO A 707 -17.02 -13.74 -38.61
C PRO A 707 -18.23 -13.32 -39.46
N ALA A 708 -19.17 -12.56 -38.90
CA ALA A 708 -20.30 -11.98 -39.63
C ALA A 708 -20.01 -10.56 -40.17
N GLY A 709 -18.80 -10.05 -39.98
CA GLY A 709 -18.38 -8.71 -40.42
C GLY A 709 -18.78 -7.58 -39.47
N LYS A 710 -19.22 -7.88 -38.24
CA LYS A 710 -19.61 -6.86 -37.26
C LYS A 710 -18.42 -6.45 -36.38
N MET A 711 -18.25 -5.14 -36.19
CA MET A 711 -17.21 -4.58 -35.32
C MET A 711 -17.38 -4.99 -33.85
N ARG A 712 -16.29 -5.41 -33.21
CA ARG A 712 -16.21 -5.59 -31.76
C ARG A 712 -15.10 -4.71 -31.17
N MET A 713 -15.39 -4.08 -30.03
CA MET A 713 -14.43 -3.27 -29.29
C MET A 713 -13.87 -4.05 -28.10
N HIS A 714 -12.56 -4.22 -28.06
CA HIS A 714 -11.81 -4.97 -27.05
C HIS A 714 -11.22 -4.09 -25.95
N GLY A 715 -11.13 -2.78 -26.19
CA GLY A 715 -10.68 -1.83 -25.19
C GLY A 715 -10.85 -0.38 -25.58
N LEU A 716 -10.87 0.47 -24.55
CA LEU A 716 -10.91 1.92 -24.62
C LEU A 716 -9.81 2.48 -23.71
N PHE A 717 -8.99 3.39 -24.23
CA PHE A 717 -7.85 3.96 -23.51
C PHE A 717 -7.91 5.47 -23.62
N VAL A 718 -8.02 6.16 -22.48
CA VAL A 718 -8.24 7.61 -22.44
C VAL A 718 -7.10 8.27 -21.70
N GLY A 719 -6.48 9.27 -22.32
CA GLY A 719 -5.45 10.11 -21.72
C GLY A 719 -4.38 10.52 -22.72
N ARG A 720 -3.48 11.40 -22.29
CA ARG A 720 -2.45 11.99 -23.15
C ARG A 720 -1.12 11.22 -23.07
N GLU A 721 -0.89 10.62 -21.93
CA GLU A 721 0.35 10.00 -21.51
C GLU A 721 0.76 8.85 -22.43
N ARG A 722 2.07 8.71 -22.68
CA ARG A 722 2.60 7.70 -23.61
C ARG A 722 2.24 6.27 -23.21
N HIS A 723 2.25 5.97 -21.91
CA HIS A 723 1.95 4.63 -21.38
C HIS A 723 0.53 4.14 -21.67
N ILE A 724 -0.42 5.07 -21.89
CA ILE A 724 -1.81 4.75 -22.27
C ILE A 724 -1.86 4.24 -23.71
N PHE A 725 -1.08 4.86 -24.60
CA PHE A 725 -0.92 4.37 -25.97
C PHE A 725 -0.16 3.04 -26.01
N GLU A 726 0.90 2.86 -25.21
CA GLU A 726 1.58 1.55 -25.05
C GLU A 726 0.61 0.44 -24.64
N SER A 727 -0.31 0.74 -23.71
CA SER A 727 -1.34 -0.20 -23.28
C SER A 727 -2.29 -0.58 -24.43
N ALA A 728 -2.70 0.41 -25.24
CA ALA A 728 -3.52 0.18 -26.42
C ALA A 728 -2.77 -0.60 -27.52
N VAL A 729 -1.47 -0.32 -27.72
CA VAL A 729 -0.60 -1.05 -28.64
C VAL A 729 -0.46 -2.50 -28.19
N ALA A 730 -0.22 -2.76 -26.90
CA ALA A 730 -0.10 -4.11 -26.36
C ALA A 730 -1.37 -4.94 -26.59
N LEU A 731 -2.56 -4.34 -26.43
CA LEU A 731 -3.82 -5.01 -26.75
C LEU A 731 -4.01 -5.19 -28.26
N SER A 732 -3.71 -4.17 -29.07
CA SER A 732 -3.82 -4.26 -30.53
C SER A 732 -2.87 -5.31 -31.11
N THR A 733 -1.67 -5.50 -30.55
CA THR A 733 -0.78 -6.61 -30.91
C THR A 733 -1.47 -7.96 -30.72
N GLN A 734 -2.19 -8.15 -29.62
CA GLN A 734 -2.92 -9.41 -29.35
C GLN A 734 -4.13 -9.61 -30.26
N VAL A 735 -4.81 -8.52 -30.64
CA VAL A 735 -6.08 -8.55 -31.36
C VAL A 735 -5.88 -8.53 -32.88
N ASN A 736 -4.92 -7.74 -33.37
CA ASN A 736 -4.77 -7.38 -34.77
C ASN A 736 -3.52 -7.99 -35.44
N ILE A 737 -2.56 -8.53 -34.68
CA ILE A 737 -1.39 -9.22 -35.25
C ILE A 737 -1.63 -10.73 -35.18
N ILE A 738 -1.67 -11.36 -36.35
CA ILE A 738 -1.87 -12.79 -36.53
C ILE A 738 -0.51 -13.44 -36.75
N HIS A 739 -0.09 -14.22 -35.77
CA HIS A 739 1.16 -14.98 -35.82
C HIS A 739 0.94 -16.30 -36.56
N VAL A 740 1.69 -16.53 -37.65
CA VAL A 740 1.68 -17.79 -38.41
C VAL A 740 2.91 -18.61 -38.06
N GLU A 741 2.76 -19.94 -37.92
CA GLU A 741 3.84 -20.80 -37.41
C GLU A 741 5.08 -20.88 -38.32
N LYS A 742 4.90 -20.68 -39.62
CA LYS A 742 5.96 -20.76 -40.64
C LYS A 742 5.68 -19.78 -41.79
N PRO A 743 6.73 -19.34 -42.50
CA PRO A 743 6.57 -18.56 -43.73
C PRO A 743 5.61 -19.22 -44.73
N LEU A 744 4.73 -18.43 -45.33
CA LEU A 744 3.65 -18.86 -46.21
C LEU A 744 4.08 -18.86 -47.67
N ASN A 745 3.90 -19.98 -48.36
CA ASN A 745 4.28 -20.12 -49.78
C ASN A 745 3.21 -19.58 -50.74
N THR A 746 1.92 -19.71 -50.40
CA THR A 746 0.81 -19.23 -51.22
C THR A 746 -0.22 -18.56 -50.33
N VAL A 747 -0.45 -17.26 -50.58
CA VAL A 747 -1.42 -16.44 -49.85
C VAL A 747 -2.45 -15.91 -50.84
N VAL A 748 -3.73 -16.06 -50.50
CA VAL A 748 -4.85 -15.55 -51.30
C VAL A 748 -5.59 -14.53 -50.45
N VAL A 749 -5.64 -13.28 -50.91
CA VAL A 749 -6.33 -12.17 -50.23
C VAL A 749 -7.52 -11.74 -51.06
N MET A 750 -8.71 -11.72 -50.46
CA MET A 750 -9.91 -11.15 -51.05
C MET A 750 -10.03 -9.66 -50.69
N LEU A 751 -10.33 -8.84 -51.69
CA LEU A 751 -10.69 -7.44 -51.51
C LEU A 751 -12.18 -7.26 -51.81
N GLU A 752 -12.92 -6.70 -50.86
CA GLU A 752 -14.36 -6.44 -51.02
C GLU A 752 -14.60 -5.41 -52.14
N GLU A 753 -15.56 -5.70 -53.02
CA GLU A 753 -15.73 -4.98 -54.27
C GLU A 753 -16.12 -3.51 -54.07
N LYS A 754 -16.89 -3.17 -53.03
CA LYS A 754 -17.32 -1.81 -52.74
C LYS A 754 -16.24 -1.00 -52.03
N GLU A 755 -15.43 -1.63 -51.19
CA GLU A 755 -14.38 -0.97 -50.41
C GLU A 755 -13.12 -0.67 -51.25
N PHE A 756 -12.67 -1.60 -52.09
CA PHE A 756 -11.37 -1.50 -52.76
C PHE A 756 -11.51 -1.21 -54.26
N LYS A 757 -11.41 0.07 -54.63
CA LYS A 757 -11.53 0.54 -56.02
C LYS A 757 -10.21 0.81 -56.74
N SER A 758 -9.10 0.88 -56.00
CA SER A 758 -7.77 1.16 -56.54
C SER A 758 -6.69 0.29 -55.90
N THR A 759 -5.52 0.17 -56.53
CA THR A 759 -4.34 -0.42 -55.86
C THR A 759 -3.84 0.47 -54.70
N TRP A 760 -4.13 1.78 -54.72
CA TRP A 760 -3.86 2.68 -53.60
C TRP A 760 -4.43 2.14 -52.28
N LEU A 761 -5.68 1.66 -52.32
CA LEU A 761 -6.35 1.01 -51.19
C LEU A 761 -6.01 -0.49 -51.12
N GLY A 762 -6.00 -1.18 -52.27
CA GLY A 762 -5.86 -2.63 -52.38
C GLY A 762 -4.50 -3.19 -51.96
N ASN A 763 -3.44 -2.39 -52.07
CA ASN A 763 -2.08 -2.78 -51.65
C ASN A 763 -1.96 -3.04 -50.15
N LYS A 764 -3.00 -2.77 -49.34
CA LYS A 764 -3.14 -3.36 -48.00
C LYS A 764 -2.88 -4.87 -48.01
N ALA A 765 -3.35 -5.58 -49.03
CA ALA A 765 -3.09 -7.00 -49.19
C ALA A 765 -1.59 -7.35 -49.18
N ILE A 766 -0.74 -6.47 -49.70
CA ILE A 766 0.71 -6.67 -49.83
C ILE A 766 1.39 -6.35 -48.50
N TYR A 767 1.31 -5.10 -48.03
CA TYR A 767 2.10 -4.69 -46.87
C TYR A 767 1.61 -5.32 -45.55
N ARG A 768 0.36 -5.78 -45.46
CA ARG A 768 -0.14 -6.51 -44.29
C ARG A 768 0.28 -7.99 -44.23
N THR A 769 0.69 -8.57 -45.35
CA THR A 769 1.02 -10.00 -45.42
C THR A 769 2.49 -10.27 -45.70
N ARG A 770 3.26 -9.26 -46.14
CA ARG A 770 4.68 -9.40 -46.50
C ARG A 770 5.59 -9.98 -45.42
N LYS A 771 5.23 -9.84 -44.13
CA LYS A 771 6.01 -10.41 -43.01
C LYS A 771 5.71 -11.90 -42.79
N ALA A 772 4.58 -12.39 -43.31
CA ALA A 772 4.19 -13.80 -43.27
C ALA A 772 4.62 -14.57 -44.54
N ILE A 773 4.75 -13.90 -45.70
CA ILE A 773 5.07 -14.57 -46.97
C ILE A 773 6.55 -14.98 -47.04
N ALA A 774 6.82 -16.22 -47.46
CA ALA A 774 8.15 -16.75 -47.73
C ALA A 774 8.83 -16.04 -48.90
N ASP A 775 10.16 -15.94 -48.85
CA ASP A 775 10.93 -15.54 -50.03
C ASP A 775 10.76 -16.61 -51.14
N GLY A 776 10.45 -16.16 -52.36
CA GLY A 776 10.00 -16.99 -53.48
C GLY A 776 8.52 -17.37 -53.46
N GLY A 777 7.75 -16.90 -52.47
CA GLY A 777 6.31 -17.18 -52.34
C GLY A 777 5.44 -16.43 -53.35
N GLU A 778 4.13 -16.69 -53.28
CA GLU A 778 3.11 -16.18 -54.20
C GLU A 778 1.96 -15.52 -53.42
N LEU A 779 1.65 -14.27 -53.75
CA LEU A 779 0.48 -13.54 -53.26
C LEU A 779 -0.51 -13.32 -54.40
N TYR A 780 -1.73 -13.84 -54.26
CA TYR A 780 -2.84 -13.59 -55.17
C TYR A 780 -3.82 -12.62 -54.53
N VAL A 781 -3.99 -11.45 -55.15
CA VAL A 781 -4.94 -10.42 -54.70
C VAL A 781 -6.20 -10.50 -55.58
N LEU A 782 -7.26 -11.09 -55.03
CA LEU A 782 -8.58 -11.18 -55.66
C LEU A 782 -9.30 -9.84 -55.49
N ALA A 783 -9.29 -9.02 -56.54
CA ALA A 783 -9.66 -7.61 -56.52
C ALA A 783 -10.74 -7.28 -57.57
N PRO A 784 -11.98 -7.74 -57.39
CA PRO A 784 -13.04 -7.58 -58.39
C PRO A 784 -13.40 -6.12 -58.67
N GLY A 785 -13.23 -5.23 -57.69
CA GLY A 785 -13.61 -3.81 -57.78
C GLY A 785 -12.49 -2.86 -58.19
N VAL A 786 -11.24 -3.33 -58.32
CA VAL A 786 -10.09 -2.46 -58.61
C VAL A 786 -10.07 -2.09 -60.10
N ASP A 787 -10.34 -0.82 -60.40
CA ASP A 787 -10.44 -0.27 -61.76
C ASP A 787 -9.35 0.75 -62.12
N ARG A 788 -8.52 1.13 -61.15
CA ARG A 788 -7.43 2.10 -61.29
C ARG A 788 -6.30 1.82 -60.29
N PHE A 789 -5.20 2.56 -60.41
CA PHE A 789 -4.07 2.45 -59.50
C PHE A 789 -4.07 3.54 -58.43
N GLY A 790 -4.27 4.81 -58.82
CA GLY A 790 -4.33 5.97 -57.92
C GLY A 790 -5.76 6.39 -57.53
N GLU A 791 -5.89 7.16 -56.45
CA GLU A 791 -7.18 7.73 -56.04
C GLU A 791 -7.57 8.99 -56.82
N ASP A 792 -6.60 9.65 -57.46
CA ASP A 792 -6.79 10.75 -58.39
C ASP A 792 -5.94 10.56 -59.66
N ALA A 793 -6.23 11.37 -60.68
CA ALA A 793 -5.64 11.22 -62.00
C ALA A 793 -4.12 11.47 -62.04
N GLU A 794 -3.58 12.33 -61.17
CA GLU A 794 -2.15 12.62 -61.11
C GLU A 794 -1.39 11.45 -60.48
N ILE A 795 -1.88 10.96 -59.34
CA ILE A 795 -1.30 9.81 -58.65
C ILE A 795 -1.41 8.54 -59.50
N ASP A 796 -2.53 8.33 -60.19
CA ASP A 796 -2.71 7.19 -61.09
C ASP A 796 -1.68 7.21 -62.23
N ALA A 797 -1.47 8.38 -62.85
CA ALA A 797 -0.47 8.54 -63.91
C ALA A 797 0.96 8.29 -63.41
N LEU A 798 1.31 8.75 -62.20
CA LEU A 798 2.61 8.49 -61.60
C LEU A 798 2.83 7.00 -61.31
N ILE A 799 1.82 6.29 -60.80
CA ILE A 799 1.92 4.85 -60.55
C ILE A 799 2.12 4.09 -61.85
N ARG A 800 1.34 4.40 -62.89
CA ARG A 800 1.49 3.82 -64.23
C ARG A 800 2.86 4.07 -64.84
N LYS A 801 3.43 5.26 -64.62
CA LYS A 801 4.75 5.65 -65.14
C LYS A 801 5.90 4.94 -64.43
N TYR A 802 5.84 4.84 -63.11
CA TYR A 802 6.99 4.40 -62.31
C TYR A 802 6.93 2.94 -61.87
N GLY A 803 5.73 2.39 -61.70
CA GLY A 803 5.48 1.00 -61.30
C GLY A 803 5.99 0.64 -59.90
N TYR A 804 5.44 -0.42 -59.32
CA TYR A 804 5.83 -1.04 -58.06
C TYR A 804 7.14 -1.83 -58.22
N THR A 805 8.24 -1.10 -58.34
CA THR A 805 9.55 -1.64 -58.77
C THR A 805 10.57 -1.80 -57.63
N GLY A 806 10.11 -1.82 -56.37
CA GLY A 806 10.94 -2.02 -55.19
C GLY A 806 11.56 -0.72 -54.63
N ARG A 807 11.86 -0.74 -53.33
CA ARG A 807 12.35 0.38 -52.54
C ARG A 807 13.54 1.07 -53.19
N GLU A 808 14.63 0.33 -53.44
CA GLU A 808 15.87 0.90 -53.95
C GLU A 808 15.74 1.55 -55.33
N ASN A 809 14.86 1.02 -56.18
CA ASN A 809 14.62 1.59 -57.51
C ASN A 809 13.81 2.88 -57.42
N ILE A 810 12.75 2.91 -56.60
CA ILE A 810 11.95 4.13 -56.41
C ILE A 810 12.80 5.23 -55.78
N LEU A 811 13.65 4.91 -54.80
CA LEU A 811 14.54 5.89 -54.19
C LEU A 811 15.52 6.53 -55.19
N ARG A 812 16.03 5.74 -56.15
CA ARG A 812 16.85 6.26 -57.25
C ARG A 812 16.05 7.15 -58.19
N LYS A 813 14.84 6.73 -58.56
CA LYS A 813 13.94 7.50 -59.44
C LYS A 813 13.56 8.87 -58.86
N ILE A 814 13.38 8.99 -57.54
CA ILE A 814 13.14 10.30 -56.88
C ILE A 814 14.31 11.28 -57.13
N GLN A 815 15.54 10.79 -57.22
CA GLN A 815 16.72 11.63 -57.50
C GLN A 815 16.80 12.07 -58.97
N GLU A 816 16.16 11.34 -59.88
CA GLU A 816 16.27 11.56 -61.33
C GLU A 816 15.02 12.20 -61.95
N ALA A 817 13.86 12.07 -61.30
CA ALA A 817 12.56 12.47 -61.84
C ALA A 817 11.86 13.56 -60.99
N PRO A 818 11.77 14.81 -61.48
CA PRO A 818 11.16 15.92 -60.74
C PRO A 818 9.70 15.70 -60.35
N ASP A 819 8.89 15.14 -61.25
CA ASP A 819 7.46 14.86 -61.03
C ASP A 819 7.20 13.85 -59.90
N LEU A 820 8.08 12.87 -59.71
CA LEU A 820 8.01 11.94 -58.59
C LEU A 820 8.53 12.56 -57.28
N ARG A 821 9.54 13.43 -57.36
CA ARG A 821 10.08 14.18 -56.21
C ARG A 821 9.08 15.17 -55.64
N GLU A 822 8.28 15.79 -56.50
CA GLU A 822 7.20 16.71 -56.09
C GLU A 822 6.00 15.96 -55.49
N ASN A 823 5.93 14.63 -55.68
CA ASN A 823 4.83 13.76 -55.24
C ASN A 823 5.33 12.60 -54.34
N LEU A 824 5.95 12.95 -53.21
CA LEU A 824 6.57 11.98 -52.28
C LEU A 824 5.58 10.98 -51.67
N SER A 825 4.30 11.32 -51.54
CA SER A 825 3.24 10.39 -51.11
C SER A 825 3.07 9.23 -52.10
N ALA A 826 3.11 9.51 -53.42
CA ALA A 826 3.08 8.50 -54.46
C ALA A 826 4.34 7.62 -54.39
N ALA A 827 5.51 8.22 -54.18
CA ALA A 827 6.75 7.50 -54.04
C ALA A 827 6.74 6.53 -52.84
N ALA A 828 6.30 6.98 -51.67
CA ALA A 828 6.12 6.13 -50.49
C ALA A 828 5.11 4.99 -50.76
N HIS A 829 4.02 5.27 -51.46
CA HIS A 829 3.03 4.26 -51.83
C HIS A 829 3.63 3.18 -52.77
N LEU A 830 4.41 3.58 -53.78
CA LEU A 830 5.11 2.66 -54.69
C LEU A 830 6.09 1.74 -53.93
N ILE A 831 6.79 2.29 -52.93
CA ILE A 831 7.68 1.51 -52.06
C ILE A 831 6.86 0.49 -51.25
N HIS A 832 5.79 0.93 -50.59
CA HIS A 832 5.00 0.06 -49.72
C HIS A 832 4.25 -1.04 -50.48
N GLY A 833 3.81 -0.77 -51.70
CA GLY A 833 3.15 -1.73 -52.59
C GLY A 833 4.10 -2.67 -53.33
N SER A 834 5.42 -2.57 -53.13
CA SER A 834 6.40 -3.45 -53.77
C SER A 834 6.77 -4.64 -52.87
N SER A 835 7.07 -5.80 -53.47
CA SER A 835 7.61 -6.96 -52.75
C SER A 835 9.13 -6.91 -52.52
N ASP A 836 9.82 -5.91 -53.08
CA ASP A 836 11.28 -5.82 -53.09
C ASP A 836 11.98 -7.08 -53.65
N GLY A 837 11.30 -7.77 -54.57
CA GLY A 837 11.78 -9.02 -55.18
C GLY A 837 11.65 -10.24 -54.28
N ARG A 838 11.09 -10.12 -53.07
CA ARG A 838 10.96 -11.23 -52.12
C ARG A 838 9.93 -12.26 -52.56
N PHE A 839 8.78 -11.83 -53.08
CA PHE A 839 7.69 -12.72 -53.49
C PHE A 839 6.97 -12.16 -54.71
N ARG A 840 6.24 -13.03 -55.42
CA ARG A 840 5.46 -12.65 -56.59
C ARG A 840 4.09 -12.13 -56.17
N ILE A 841 3.66 -11.01 -56.75
CA ILE A 841 2.34 -10.42 -56.53
C ILE A 841 1.52 -10.57 -57.82
N THR A 842 0.39 -11.25 -57.74
CA THR A 842 -0.56 -11.43 -58.84
C THR A 842 -1.87 -10.71 -58.53
N TYR A 843 -2.20 -9.68 -59.30
CA TYR A 843 -3.47 -8.98 -59.19
C TYR A 843 -4.51 -9.64 -60.10
N CYS A 844 -5.67 -9.95 -59.52
CA CYS A 844 -6.79 -10.58 -60.20
C CYS A 844 -7.99 -9.61 -60.24
N THR A 845 -8.17 -8.90 -61.35
CA THR A 845 -9.21 -7.86 -61.50
C THR A 845 -10.07 -8.08 -62.75
N ARG A 846 -11.29 -7.51 -62.75
CA ARG A 846 -12.22 -7.49 -63.88
C ARG A 846 -12.02 -6.29 -64.81
N HIS A 847 -11.42 -5.21 -64.31
CA HIS A 847 -11.51 -3.89 -64.96
C HIS A 847 -10.21 -3.44 -65.61
N LEU A 848 -9.05 -3.90 -65.13
CA LEU A 848 -7.74 -3.60 -65.72
C LEU A 848 -7.28 -4.74 -66.64
N SER A 849 -6.65 -4.37 -67.75
CA SER A 849 -6.06 -5.32 -68.69
C SER A 849 -4.72 -5.90 -68.19
N ALA A 850 -4.28 -7.01 -68.80
CA ALA A 850 -2.99 -7.62 -68.49
C ALA A 850 -1.82 -6.63 -68.69
N GLU A 851 -1.83 -5.87 -69.80
CA GLU A 851 -0.79 -4.88 -70.12
C GLU A 851 -0.70 -3.78 -69.05
N GLU A 852 -1.83 -3.32 -68.51
CA GLU A 852 -1.84 -2.29 -67.47
C GLU A 852 -1.29 -2.80 -66.15
N VAL A 853 -1.70 -4.01 -65.72
CA VAL A 853 -1.26 -4.62 -64.45
C VAL A 853 0.22 -4.99 -64.52
N GLU A 854 0.66 -5.58 -65.63
CA GLU A 854 2.07 -5.93 -65.86
C GLU A 854 2.94 -4.69 -66.05
N GLY A 855 2.41 -3.63 -66.65
CA GLY A 855 3.09 -2.35 -66.83
C GLY A 855 3.48 -1.66 -65.52
N VAL A 856 2.73 -1.91 -64.44
CA VAL A 856 3.09 -1.42 -63.10
C VAL A 856 3.95 -2.40 -62.28
N GLY A 857 4.36 -3.53 -62.85
CA GLY A 857 5.25 -4.50 -62.19
C GLY A 857 4.57 -5.60 -61.38
N PHE A 858 3.26 -5.79 -61.53
CA PHE A 858 2.55 -6.95 -60.97
C PHE A 858 2.35 -8.05 -62.02
N HIS A 859 2.05 -9.27 -61.57
CA HIS A 859 1.54 -10.31 -62.46
C HIS A 859 0.03 -10.21 -62.61
N TYR A 860 -0.48 -10.66 -63.75
CA TYR A 860 -1.92 -10.66 -64.05
C TYR A 860 -2.49 -12.07 -64.12
N LEU A 861 -3.68 -12.26 -63.54
CA LEU A 861 -4.53 -13.43 -63.74
C LEU A 861 -5.98 -12.93 -63.85
N PRO A 862 -6.78 -13.33 -64.86
CA PRO A 862 -8.18 -12.90 -64.93
C PRO A 862 -8.95 -13.27 -63.66
N TYR A 863 -9.75 -12.35 -63.12
CA TYR A 863 -10.48 -12.57 -61.86
C TYR A 863 -11.31 -13.86 -61.87
N GLU A 864 -12.06 -14.13 -62.94
CA GLU A 864 -12.89 -15.32 -63.05
C GLU A 864 -12.08 -16.63 -63.15
N GLU A 865 -10.84 -16.57 -63.63
CA GLU A 865 -9.93 -17.71 -63.60
C GLU A 865 -9.39 -17.95 -62.19
N ALA A 866 -9.01 -16.88 -61.49
CA ALA A 866 -8.57 -16.95 -60.10
C ALA A 866 -9.67 -17.50 -59.17
N VAL A 867 -10.92 -17.06 -59.34
CA VAL A 867 -12.08 -17.57 -58.59
C VAL A 867 -12.30 -19.06 -58.86
N ARG A 868 -12.21 -19.52 -60.11
CA ARG A 868 -12.30 -20.95 -60.44
C ARG A 868 -11.17 -21.76 -59.82
N ARG A 869 -9.95 -21.21 -59.80
CA ARG A 869 -8.76 -21.87 -59.26
C ARG A 869 -8.80 -22.01 -57.75
N PHE A 870 -9.20 -20.96 -57.04
CA PHE A 870 -9.09 -20.89 -55.58
C PHE A 870 -10.40 -21.11 -54.83
N GLN A 871 -11.55 -20.95 -55.49
CA GLN A 871 -12.88 -21.13 -54.90
C GLN A 871 -13.04 -20.39 -53.56
N PRO A 872 -12.83 -19.06 -53.51
CA PRO A 872 -12.72 -18.30 -52.27
C PRO A 872 -13.95 -18.39 -51.35
N GLU A 873 -15.14 -18.64 -51.90
CA GLU A 873 -16.38 -18.84 -51.14
C GLU A 873 -16.37 -20.12 -50.27
N GLN A 874 -15.49 -21.08 -50.57
CA GLN A 874 -15.32 -22.33 -49.82
C GLN A 874 -14.14 -22.30 -48.85
N LEU A 875 -13.32 -21.24 -48.87
CA LEU A 875 -12.14 -21.12 -48.02
C LEU A 875 -12.52 -20.57 -46.64
N ALA A 876 -11.94 -21.15 -45.59
CA ALA A 876 -12.00 -20.59 -44.25
C ALA A 876 -10.82 -19.61 -44.04
N GLU A 877 -10.98 -18.63 -43.15
CA GLU A 877 -9.85 -17.77 -42.73
C GLU A 877 -8.68 -18.62 -42.22
N GLY A 878 -7.47 -18.35 -42.71
CA GLY A 878 -6.26 -19.09 -42.34
C GLY A 878 -5.87 -20.19 -43.34
N MET A 879 -5.27 -21.28 -42.84
CA MET A 879 -4.69 -22.33 -43.68
C MET A 879 -5.77 -23.30 -44.20
N ASN A 880 -5.77 -23.53 -45.51
CA ASN A 880 -6.67 -24.44 -46.23
C ASN A 880 -5.85 -25.42 -47.08
N GLN A 881 -6.27 -26.69 -47.10
CA GLN A 881 -5.72 -27.69 -48.02
C GLN A 881 -6.65 -27.80 -49.22
N THR A 882 -6.15 -27.47 -50.41
CA THR A 882 -6.93 -27.44 -51.65
C THR A 882 -6.25 -28.25 -52.75
N ASP A 883 -6.96 -28.56 -53.82
CA ASP A 883 -6.38 -29.17 -55.03
C ASP A 883 -5.30 -28.29 -55.68
N ALA A 884 -5.31 -26.98 -55.39
CA ALA A 884 -4.30 -26.01 -55.82
C ALA A 884 -3.08 -25.92 -54.88
N GLY A 885 -3.05 -26.73 -53.81
CA GLY A 885 -2.01 -26.76 -52.78
C GLY A 885 -2.46 -26.19 -51.43
N ASP A 886 -1.51 -26.05 -50.51
CA ASP A 886 -1.71 -25.37 -49.22
C ASP A 886 -1.86 -23.86 -49.45
N ILE A 887 -3.02 -23.31 -49.09
CA ILE A 887 -3.37 -21.90 -49.29
C ILE A 887 -3.67 -21.25 -47.94
N TYR A 888 -3.03 -20.12 -47.67
CA TYR A 888 -3.45 -19.24 -46.58
C TYR A 888 -4.42 -18.19 -47.12
N TYR A 889 -5.68 -18.25 -46.70
CA TYR A 889 -6.75 -17.35 -47.14
C TYR A 889 -6.98 -16.21 -46.14
N ILE A 890 -7.17 -15.00 -46.67
CA ILE A 890 -7.50 -13.79 -45.91
C ILE A 890 -8.69 -13.12 -46.59
N GLY A 891 -9.84 -13.10 -45.93
CA GLY A 891 -11.07 -12.51 -46.47
C GLY A 891 -11.15 -10.99 -46.34
N ASN A 892 -10.41 -10.39 -45.39
CA ASN A 892 -10.31 -8.94 -45.26
C ASN A 892 -8.95 -8.50 -44.65
N PRO A 893 -8.09 -7.80 -45.40
CA PRO A 893 -6.79 -7.36 -44.91
C PRO A 893 -6.82 -6.05 -44.08
N ALA A 894 -7.98 -5.41 -43.89
CA ALA A 894 -8.06 -4.03 -43.40
C ALA A 894 -7.56 -3.82 -41.96
N LEU A 895 -7.82 -4.79 -41.06
CA LEU A 895 -7.51 -4.67 -39.63
C LEU A 895 -6.37 -5.58 -39.15
N GLY A 896 -5.96 -6.56 -39.96
CA GLY A 896 -4.94 -7.55 -39.60
C GLY A 896 -3.52 -7.16 -39.98
N LEU A 897 -2.54 -7.82 -39.38
CA LEU A 897 -1.15 -7.92 -39.82
C LEU A 897 -0.71 -9.37 -39.64
N TRP A 898 -0.21 -10.00 -40.70
CA TRP A 898 0.27 -11.37 -40.65
C TRP A 898 1.80 -11.36 -40.58
N SER A 899 2.34 -12.02 -39.56
CA SER A 899 3.78 -12.16 -39.35
C SER A 899 4.10 -13.60 -38.96
N VAL A 900 5.24 -14.10 -39.43
CA VAL A 900 5.88 -15.28 -38.82
C VAL A 900 6.34 -14.93 -37.41
#